data_AF-A0A316LUJ4-F1
#
_entry.id   AF-A0A316LUJ4-F1
#
_cell.length_a   1.000
_cell.length_b   1.000
_cell.length_c   1.000
_cell.angle_alpha   90.00
_cell.angle_beta   90.00
_cell.angle_gamma   90.00
#
_symmetry.space_group_name_H-M   'P 1'
#
loop_
_entity.id
_entity.type
_entity.pdbx_description
1 polymer ?
#
loop_
_entity_poly.entity_id
_entity_poly.type
_entity_poly.pdbx_seq_one_letter_code
_entity_poly.pdbx_strand_id
1 'polypeptide(L)'
;MCTGCTRSSSRIRRACSARRACEAGKEQDSDFMLTIVKPRRAHRAYAVAAREFARLYRALTGRTAAFADDDGVPEAGDLVVIGSDSVNRFAAERVLDGRTDLAPLVYGGDGYTIKSGAEDGRRVLYLASGRGRSAIYAVYRYFEYYCGCSYFWDGDTLPPRTDIVWADVALSETPRFDYRGTRYFAHRSLHRFQAEMWGPEDWEREIDWLLKKRMNLFMLRLGLDDVFQKAFPDCVAYPSAVEKLPEAGKGFDDRTLFWPLEYRGVLRKRLLAYAFERDLMHPEDCGTMTHWYSRTPLDFLRAKTPKLLSQNSGIYSEQTGLVWDIADDANLDNYFALTAAHIREYGQAGLFHTIGLAERTYSDDREANLRLKKYVYRRICRYIQENYPGSRLLLASWDLYFTYTNDEVRRLLAELDREQVILFDYTSDSQTENSVLNWDVMGRFPWIFGIFQAYEPNSEIRNDYAFIERVMEKAKRDPLCVGFVLWPELSHADTFMLEYAAANAWAGEVIDARRFAEDFCRRRYGAQSEAMLPVRLAMLDVSAASVWSADDGARLKTDLFFNIFDHFAFTEGESAGRYDGLIELLEKTLACAPGLERALEKIDLTDERVRRDVWDIRRTLLGRRISLTILQIRRAYLAGEAFDALCESCLEQTEALQGLLAAHSDYSLRASLERLKTVAPVNPLFERTLKENANNMYCRSYIAELAADVYLPEQRLLFEALRTHSGTLDFRALCKADAAEISERFFAKPLNS
;
A
#
# COMPACT_ATOMS: atom_id res chain seq x y z
N MET A 1 72.43 26.43 27.66
CA MET A 1 73.72 26.39 28.38
C MET A 1 73.70 25.20 29.34
N CYS A 2 74.84 24.52 29.47
CA CYS A 2 75.14 23.31 30.28
C CYS A 2 74.56 21.97 29.75
N THR A 3 75.29 21.24 28.88
CA THR A 3 76.29 20.16 29.17
C THR A 3 75.63 18.86 29.64
N GLY A 4 75.85 17.65 29.12
CA GLY A 4 76.89 17.05 28.29
C GLY A 4 77.17 15.62 28.81
N CYS A 5 77.58 14.70 27.91
CA CYS A 5 78.30 13.43 28.15
C CYS A 5 77.58 12.04 28.31
N THR A 6 77.74 11.25 27.24
CA THR A 6 78.37 9.89 27.14
C THR A 6 77.74 8.59 27.70
N ARG A 7 77.25 7.80 26.73
CA ARG A 7 77.36 6.34 26.43
C ARG A 7 77.77 5.28 27.50
N SER A 8 76.93 4.23 27.49
CA SER A 8 77.17 2.78 27.53
C SER A 8 77.39 2.05 28.87
N SER A 9 76.49 1.12 29.22
CA SER A 9 76.73 -0.35 29.16
C SER A 9 75.60 -1.16 29.83
N SER A 10 75.20 -2.23 29.14
CA SER A 10 74.65 -3.51 29.62
C SER A 10 73.72 -3.58 30.85
N ARG A 11 72.48 -4.06 30.64
CA ARG A 11 71.97 -5.34 31.21
C ARG A 11 70.56 -5.66 30.70
N ILE A 12 70.21 -6.95 30.85
CA ILE A 12 68.89 -7.59 30.73
C ILE A 12 68.60 -8.27 29.37
N ARG A 13 69.25 -9.44 29.21
CA ARG A 13 68.67 -10.61 28.57
C ARG A 13 67.50 -11.11 29.43
N ARG A 14 66.28 -11.16 28.88
CA ARG A 14 65.21 -12.15 29.13
C ARG A 14 63.92 -11.65 28.47
N ALA A 15 63.75 -11.94 27.18
CA ALA A 15 62.45 -12.04 26.50
C ALA A 15 62.67 -12.34 25.00
N CYS A 16 63.23 -13.50 24.68
CA CYS A 16 63.26 -13.99 23.28
C CYS A 16 62.92 -15.48 23.13
N SER A 17 62.38 -16.12 24.17
CA SER A 17 61.87 -17.51 24.10
C SER A 17 60.36 -17.63 24.20
N ALA A 18 59.60 -16.53 24.27
CA ALA A 18 58.13 -16.55 24.34
C ALA A 18 57.42 -16.16 23.03
N ARG A 19 58.16 -15.85 21.95
CA ARG A 19 57.59 -15.53 20.62
C ARG A 19 57.64 -16.67 19.60
N ARG A 20 58.19 -17.83 19.97
CA ARG A 20 58.20 -19.03 19.10
C ARG A 20 57.30 -20.17 19.60
N ALA A 21 56.50 -19.92 20.62
CA ALA A 21 55.47 -20.85 21.13
C ALA A 21 54.04 -20.31 20.98
N CYS A 22 53.85 -19.22 20.21
CA CYS A 22 52.53 -18.67 19.85
C CYS A 22 52.22 -18.83 18.35
N GLU A 23 53.10 -19.48 17.59
CA GLU A 23 52.94 -19.79 16.16
C GLU A 23 52.77 -21.30 15.89
N ALA A 24 52.62 -22.11 16.94
CA ALA A 24 52.35 -23.56 16.86
C ALA A 24 51.00 -23.94 17.50
N GLY A 25 50.04 -23.00 17.43
CA GLY A 25 48.64 -23.16 17.83
C GLY A 25 47.68 -22.51 16.84
N LYS A 26 48.11 -22.33 15.58
CA LYS A 26 47.21 -22.21 14.43
C LYS A 26 46.97 -23.62 13.88
N GLU A 27 46.40 -24.48 14.71
CA GLU A 27 45.65 -25.61 14.18
C GLU A 27 44.44 -25.02 13.46
N GLN A 28 44.41 -25.28 12.15
CA GLN A 28 43.32 -25.10 11.21
C GLN A 28 41.97 -24.67 11.82
N ASP A 29 41.70 -23.36 11.83
CA ASP A 29 40.36 -22.90 11.44
C ASP A 29 40.23 -23.20 9.94
N SER A 30 39.98 -24.47 9.60
CA SER A 30 39.23 -24.77 8.39
C SER A 30 37.82 -24.28 8.65
N ASP A 31 37.64 -22.96 8.56
CA ASP A 31 36.35 -22.29 8.65
C ASP A 31 35.45 -23.00 7.63
N PHE A 32 34.50 -23.83 8.10
CA PHE A 32 33.64 -24.63 7.25
C PHE A 32 32.78 -23.67 6.43
N MET A 33 33.26 -23.33 5.24
CA MET A 33 32.68 -22.31 4.38
C MET A 33 31.32 -22.79 3.88
N LEU A 34 30.26 -22.10 4.32
CA LEU A 34 28.90 -22.30 3.84
C LEU A 34 28.83 -22.03 2.33
N THR A 35 28.26 -22.96 1.57
CA THR A 35 28.00 -22.80 0.13
C THR A 35 26.51 -22.80 -0.16
N ILE A 36 26.04 -21.78 -0.87
CA ILE A 36 24.67 -21.70 -1.37
C ILE A 36 24.63 -22.28 -2.78
N VAL A 37 23.96 -23.43 -2.92
CA VAL A 37 23.74 -24.14 -4.18
C VAL A 37 22.47 -23.61 -4.83
N LYS A 38 22.62 -23.00 -6.01
CA LYS A 38 21.50 -22.43 -6.76
C LYS A 38 21.31 -23.18 -8.09
N PRO A 39 20.08 -23.22 -8.64
CA PRO A 39 19.85 -23.85 -9.92
C PRO A 39 20.54 -23.05 -11.05
N ARG A 40 21.29 -23.73 -11.92
CA ARG A 40 22.01 -23.09 -13.03
C ARG A 40 21.06 -22.57 -14.12
N ARG A 41 19.99 -23.31 -14.40
CA ARG A 41 19.03 -23.02 -15.48
C ARG A 41 17.60 -22.93 -14.94
N ALA A 42 17.27 -21.79 -14.33
CA ALA A 42 15.93 -21.52 -13.83
C ALA A 42 15.60 -20.02 -13.89
N HIS A 43 14.38 -19.65 -13.50
CA HIS A 43 13.95 -18.26 -13.39
C HIS A 43 14.89 -17.44 -12.48
N ARG A 44 15.12 -16.16 -12.79
CA ARG A 44 16.10 -15.31 -12.06
C ARG A 44 15.78 -15.15 -10.57
N ALA A 45 14.52 -15.29 -10.18
CA ALA A 45 14.06 -15.25 -8.79
C ALA A 45 14.78 -16.29 -7.88
N TYR A 46 15.19 -17.45 -8.39
CA TYR A 46 16.00 -18.40 -7.60
C TYR A 46 17.39 -17.85 -7.27
N ALA A 47 18.00 -17.12 -8.20
CA ALA A 47 19.27 -16.44 -7.95
C ALA A 47 19.08 -15.24 -7.01
N VAL A 48 17.92 -14.56 -7.04
CA VAL A 48 17.55 -13.54 -6.05
C VAL A 48 17.45 -14.17 -4.66
N ALA A 49 16.75 -15.30 -4.51
CA ALA A 49 16.63 -16.02 -3.25
C ALA A 49 18.01 -16.40 -2.68
N ALA A 50 18.92 -16.92 -3.52
CA ALA A 50 20.29 -17.25 -3.11
C ALA A 50 21.05 -16.00 -2.61
N ARG A 51 20.93 -14.86 -3.30
CA ARG A 51 21.57 -13.60 -2.87
C ARG A 51 20.97 -13.06 -1.58
N GLU A 52 19.65 -13.12 -1.43
CA GLU A 52 18.98 -12.68 -0.20
C GLU A 52 19.35 -13.56 1.00
N PHE A 53 19.49 -14.87 0.79
CA PHE A 53 20.01 -15.76 1.83
C PHE A 53 21.42 -15.34 2.25
N ALA A 54 22.33 -15.11 1.30
CA ALA A 54 23.68 -14.67 1.59
C ALA A 54 23.72 -13.31 2.31
N ARG A 55 22.85 -12.37 1.91
CA ARG A 55 22.72 -11.05 2.53
C ARG A 55 22.28 -11.16 3.98
N LEU A 56 21.24 -11.93 4.26
CA LEU A 56 20.73 -12.16 5.62
C LEU A 56 21.74 -12.94 6.47
N TYR A 57 22.36 -13.99 5.91
CA TYR A 57 23.42 -14.74 6.58
C TYR A 57 24.57 -13.83 7.04
N ARG A 58 25.04 -12.94 6.15
CA ARG A 58 26.09 -11.98 6.48
C ARG A 58 25.63 -10.94 7.49
N ALA A 59 24.41 -10.42 7.35
CA ALA A 59 23.86 -9.43 8.27
C ALA A 59 23.75 -9.96 9.70
N LEU A 60 23.35 -11.23 9.86
CA LEU A 60 23.17 -11.85 11.18
C LEU A 60 24.49 -12.35 11.77
N THR A 61 25.37 -12.96 10.96
CA THR A 61 26.55 -13.69 11.47
C THR A 61 27.88 -12.99 11.25
N GLY A 62 27.93 -11.95 10.40
CA GLY A 62 29.17 -11.33 9.94
C GLY A 62 29.95 -12.17 8.92
N ARG A 63 29.55 -13.43 8.66
CA ARG A 63 30.26 -14.35 7.75
C ARG A 63 29.70 -14.30 6.33
N THR A 64 30.53 -14.66 5.36
CA THR A 64 30.16 -14.72 3.94
C THR A 64 29.93 -16.16 3.49
N ALA A 65 28.96 -16.36 2.61
CA ALA A 65 28.74 -17.65 1.96
C ALA A 65 29.35 -17.66 0.55
N ALA A 66 29.86 -18.81 0.11
CA ALA A 66 30.20 -19.06 -1.28
C ALA A 66 28.94 -19.42 -2.09
N PHE A 67 29.05 -19.36 -3.42
CA PHE A 67 28.00 -19.79 -4.34
C PHE A 67 28.50 -20.91 -5.22
N ALA A 68 27.65 -21.89 -5.47
CA ALA A 68 27.85 -22.93 -6.47
C ALA A 68 26.60 -23.10 -7.32
N ASP A 69 26.80 -23.42 -8.60
CA ASP A 69 25.72 -23.98 -9.42
C ASP A 69 25.46 -25.43 -9.01
N ASP A 70 24.25 -25.91 -9.28
CA ASP A 70 23.75 -27.24 -8.91
C ASP A 70 24.45 -28.42 -9.60
N ASP A 71 25.31 -28.15 -10.58
CA ASP A 71 26.20 -29.11 -11.25
C ASP A 71 27.67 -29.01 -10.81
N GLY A 72 28.00 -28.08 -9.91
CA GLY A 72 29.35 -27.80 -9.43
C GLY A 72 29.46 -27.73 -7.91
N VAL A 73 28.66 -28.54 -7.20
CA VAL A 73 28.58 -28.54 -5.74
C VAL A 73 29.89 -29.07 -5.12
N PRO A 74 30.50 -28.35 -4.16
CA PRO A 74 31.73 -28.80 -3.51
C PRO A 74 31.53 -30.07 -2.68
N GLU A 75 32.58 -30.87 -2.54
CA GLU A 75 32.58 -32.13 -1.78
C GLU A 75 32.51 -31.92 -0.26
N ALA A 76 33.02 -30.79 0.24
CA ALA A 76 33.08 -30.46 1.67
C ALA A 76 32.46 -29.08 1.97
N GLY A 77 32.16 -28.84 3.24
CA GLY A 77 31.49 -27.62 3.71
C GLY A 77 29.97 -27.75 3.72
N ASP A 78 29.32 -26.96 4.59
CA ASP A 78 27.87 -26.99 4.75
C ASP A 78 27.16 -26.36 3.55
N LEU A 79 25.93 -26.82 3.28
CA LEU A 79 25.17 -26.40 2.12
C LEU A 79 23.83 -25.77 2.46
N VAL A 80 23.46 -24.77 1.67
CA VAL A 80 22.08 -24.31 1.53
C VAL A 80 21.66 -24.54 0.08
N VAL A 81 20.64 -25.36 -0.14
CA VAL A 81 20.17 -25.75 -1.46
C VAL A 81 18.89 -24.98 -1.78
N ILE A 82 18.92 -24.15 -2.82
CA ILE A 82 17.79 -23.33 -3.26
C ILE A 82 17.05 -24.05 -4.40
N GLY A 83 15.72 -24.18 -4.26
CA GLY A 83 14.87 -24.81 -5.27
C GLY A 83 14.61 -26.29 -5.01
N SER A 84 13.55 -26.82 -5.62
CA SER A 84 13.16 -28.22 -5.56
C SER A 84 13.96 -29.09 -6.54
N ASP A 85 13.71 -30.39 -6.49
CA ASP A 85 14.20 -31.40 -7.43
C ASP A 85 13.86 -31.10 -8.91
N SER A 86 12.80 -30.33 -9.19
CA SER A 86 12.45 -29.97 -10.56
C SER A 86 13.36 -28.92 -11.20
N VAL A 87 14.12 -28.17 -10.39
CA VAL A 87 14.97 -27.06 -10.86
C VAL A 87 16.42 -27.17 -10.42
N ASN A 88 16.70 -27.88 -9.33
CA ASN A 88 18.03 -28.01 -8.74
C ASN A 88 18.49 -29.47 -8.83
N ARG A 89 19.51 -29.73 -9.65
CA ARG A 89 20.06 -31.06 -9.89
C ARG A 89 20.55 -31.75 -8.61
N PHE A 90 21.23 -31.02 -7.72
CA PHE A 90 21.70 -31.59 -6.46
C PHE A 90 20.52 -32.07 -5.60
N ALA A 91 19.45 -31.27 -5.51
CA ALA A 91 18.22 -31.69 -4.82
C ALA A 91 17.59 -32.92 -5.49
N ALA A 92 17.55 -32.95 -6.83
CA ALA A 92 16.98 -34.05 -7.60
C ALA A 92 17.69 -35.39 -7.33
N GLU A 93 19.03 -35.40 -7.35
CA GLU A 93 19.82 -36.60 -7.07
C GLU A 93 19.51 -37.14 -5.68
N ARG A 94 19.39 -36.28 -4.65
CA ARG A 94 19.07 -36.71 -3.28
C ARG A 94 17.64 -37.22 -3.11
N VAL A 95 16.68 -36.66 -3.85
CA VAL A 95 15.31 -37.17 -3.87
C VAL A 95 15.24 -38.53 -4.57
N LEU A 96 15.87 -38.68 -5.74
CA LEU A 96 15.88 -39.92 -6.51
C LEU A 96 16.60 -41.07 -5.79
N ASP A 97 17.65 -40.76 -5.04
CA ASP A 97 18.35 -41.74 -4.20
C ASP A 97 17.62 -42.07 -2.89
N GLY A 98 16.47 -41.44 -2.63
CA GLY A 98 15.68 -41.64 -1.39
C GLY A 98 16.32 -41.05 -0.13
N ARG A 99 17.30 -40.15 -0.28
CA ARG A 99 18.04 -39.53 0.84
C ARG A 99 17.27 -38.40 1.50
N THR A 100 16.39 -37.73 0.75
CA THR A 100 15.49 -36.70 1.27
C THR A 100 14.15 -36.74 0.54
N ASP A 101 13.14 -36.14 1.17
CA ASP A 101 11.83 -35.88 0.58
C ASP A 101 11.53 -34.39 0.79
N LEU A 102 11.04 -33.75 -0.28
CA LEU A 102 10.70 -32.33 -0.35
C LEU A 102 9.19 -32.09 -0.40
N ALA A 103 8.38 -33.15 -0.29
CA ALA A 103 6.94 -33.04 -0.16
C ALA A 103 6.51 -32.58 1.25
N PRO A 104 5.31 -31.99 1.40
CA PRO A 104 4.36 -31.63 0.35
C PRO A 104 4.77 -30.38 -0.42
N LEU A 105 4.80 -30.46 -1.76
CA LEU A 105 5.14 -29.33 -2.62
C LEU A 105 4.30 -29.35 -3.90
N VAL A 106 3.70 -28.22 -4.25
CA VAL A 106 2.94 -28.05 -5.51
C VAL A 106 3.79 -27.27 -6.50
N TYR A 107 4.21 -27.92 -7.59
CA TYR A 107 4.99 -27.28 -8.66
C TYR A 107 4.19 -26.17 -9.36
N GLY A 108 4.83 -25.05 -9.63
CA GLY A 108 4.20 -23.84 -10.18
C GLY A 108 3.41 -23.01 -9.16
N GLY A 109 3.13 -23.58 -7.97
CA GLY A 109 2.49 -22.88 -6.86
C GLY A 109 3.46 -22.09 -5.99
N ASP A 110 2.91 -21.30 -5.06
CA ASP A 110 3.67 -20.43 -4.16
C ASP A 110 4.08 -21.10 -2.83
N GLY A 111 3.81 -22.40 -2.67
CA GLY A 111 4.22 -23.17 -1.51
C GLY A 111 5.71 -23.51 -1.48
N TYR A 112 6.22 -23.80 -0.28
CA TYR A 112 7.61 -24.16 -0.05
C TYR A 112 7.78 -25.14 1.13
N THR A 113 8.92 -25.84 1.10
CA THR A 113 9.39 -26.76 2.14
C THR A 113 10.82 -26.39 2.54
N ILE A 114 11.02 -26.14 3.82
CA ILE A 114 12.27 -25.77 4.47
C ILE A 114 12.66 -26.91 5.38
N LYS A 115 13.81 -27.55 5.12
CA LYS A 115 14.22 -28.73 5.88
C LYS A 115 15.73 -28.81 6.02
N SER A 116 16.22 -29.19 7.20
CA SER A 116 17.63 -29.53 7.38
C SER A 116 17.89 -31.03 7.39
N GLY A 117 19.12 -31.42 7.10
CA GLY A 117 19.62 -32.78 7.15
C GLY A 117 21.14 -32.82 7.41
N ALA A 118 21.63 -33.99 7.76
CA ALA A 118 23.05 -34.30 7.83
C ALA A 118 23.37 -35.33 6.75
N GLU A 119 24.24 -34.98 5.82
CA GLU A 119 24.51 -35.76 4.62
C GLU A 119 26.01 -35.79 4.37
N ASP A 120 26.59 -36.99 4.20
CA ASP A 120 28.02 -37.15 3.88
C ASP A 120 28.96 -36.42 4.87
N GLY A 121 28.56 -36.33 6.14
CA GLY A 121 29.33 -35.66 7.20
C GLY A 121 29.21 -34.12 7.24
N ARG A 122 28.31 -33.52 6.45
CA ARG A 122 28.03 -32.07 6.46
C ARG A 122 26.56 -31.75 6.76
N ARG A 123 26.28 -30.50 7.14
CA ARG A 123 24.92 -29.98 7.33
C ARG A 123 24.38 -29.48 5.99
N VAL A 124 23.12 -29.77 5.71
CA VAL A 124 22.43 -29.33 4.50
C VAL A 124 21.09 -28.71 4.89
N LEU A 125 20.78 -27.53 4.34
CA LEU A 125 19.49 -26.87 4.46
C LEU A 125 18.85 -26.76 3.09
N TYR A 126 17.71 -27.42 2.88
CA TYR A 126 16.90 -27.33 1.67
C TYR A 126 15.84 -26.24 1.82
N LEU A 127 15.79 -25.33 0.85
CA LEU A 127 14.73 -24.36 0.65
C LEU A 127 14.01 -24.70 -0.68
N ALA A 128 13.27 -25.81 -0.65
CA ALA A 128 12.51 -26.30 -1.78
C ALA A 128 11.24 -25.47 -1.98
N SER A 129 10.86 -25.23 -3.24
CA SER A 129 9.82 -24.26 -3.58
C SER A 129 9.15 -24.61 -4.90
N GLY A 130 7.85 -24.35 -5.01
CA GLY A 130 7.06 -24.66 -6.21
C GLY A 130 7.45 -23.80 -7.40
N ARG A 131 7.94 -22.58 -7.16
CA ARG A 131 8.43 -21.62 -8.16
C ARG A 131 9.46 -20.63 -7.61
N GLY A 132 9.98 -19.78 -8.49
CA GLY A 132 11.03 -18.80 -8.17
C GLY A 132 10.68 -17.83 -7.05
N ARG A 133 9.52 -17.15 -7.08
CA ARG A 133 9.12 -16.23 -6.01
C ARG A 133 8.97 -16.93 -4.64
N SER A 134 8.45 -18.16 -4.63
CA SER A 134 8.32 -18.95 -3.40
C SER A 134 9.66 -19.41 -2.80
N ALA A 135 10.74 -19.46 -3.59
CA ALA A 135 12.08 -19.63 -3.04
C ALA A 135 12.51 -18.42 -2.21
N ILE A 136 12.16 -17.21 -2.65
CA ILE A 136 12.40 -15.96 -1.91
C ILE A 136 11.57 -15.96 -0.61
N TYR A 137 10.31 -16.40 -0.68
CA TYR A 137 9.46 -16.57 0.50
C TYR A 137 10.08 -17.54 1.51
N ALA A 138 10.58 -18.69 1.04
CA ALA A 138 11.22 -19.69 1.90
C ALA A 138 12.45 -19.12 2.62
N VAL A 139 13.27 -18.30 1.94
CA VAL A 139 14.40 -17.61 2.55
C VAL A 139 13.94 -16.68 3.66
N TYR A 140 13.02 -15.75 3.37
CA TYR A 140 12.54 -14.81 4.38
C TYR A 140 11.88 -15.54 5.55
N ARG A 141 11.08 -16.57 5.27
CA ARG A 141 10.39 -17.37 6.27
C ARG A 141 11.36 -18.15 7.16
N TYR A 142 12.41 -18.74 6.60
CA TYR A 142 13.45 -19.41 7.37
C TYR A 142 14.09 -18.45 8.38
N PHE A 143 14.50 -17.26 7.92
CA PHE A 143 15.12 -16.27 8.80
C PHE A 143 14.13 -15.67 9.81
N GLU A 144 12.87 -15.48 9.44
CA GLU A 144 11.83 -15.02 10.37
C GLU A 144 11.57 -16.06 11.46
N TYR A 145 11.29 -17.31 11.08
CA TYR A 145 10.84 -18.34 12.00
C TYR A 145 11.96 -18.92 12.86
N TYR A 146 13.12 -19.21 12.26
CA TYR A 146 14.23 -19.86 12.96
C TYR A 146 15.30 -18.88 13.45
N CYS A 147 15.45 -17.72 12.78
CA CYS A 147 16.48 -16.73 13.11
C CYS A 147 15.97 -15.49 13.83
N GLY A 148 14.66 -15.36 14.06
CA GLY A 148 14.07 -14.24 14.80
C GLY A 148 14.07 -12.92 14.05
N CYS A 149 14.29 -12.94 12.73
CA CYS A 149 14.13 -11.74 11.91
C CYS A 149 12.68 -11.27 11.90
N SER A 150 12.46 -9.99 11.67
CA SER A 150 11.12 -9.44 11.43
C SER A 150 11.22 -8.35 10.37
N TYR A 151 10.26 -8.31 9.46
CA TYR A 151 10.30 -7.43 8.29
C TYR A 151 9.15 -6.43 8.35
N PHE A 152 9.41 -5.16 8.08
CA PHE A 152 8.38 -4.13 7.94
C PHE A 152 8.78 -3.20 6.80
N TRP A 153 7.82 -2.50 6.19
CA TRP A 153 8.10 -1.61 5.08
C TRP A 153 9.13 -0.53 5.47
N ASP A 154 8.99 0.00 6.68
CA ASP A 154 9.85 1.04 7.21
C ASP A 154 11.11 0.55 7.94
N GLY A 155 11.38 -0.75 7.94
CA GLY A 155 12.66 -1.29 8.42
C GLY A 155 12.56 -2.69 9.02
N ASP A 156 13.58 -3.49 8.72
CA ASP A 156 13.72 -4.85 9.23
C ASP A 156 14.41 -4.87 10.61
N THR A 157 14.04 -5.84 11.45
CA THR A 157 14.76 -6.22 12.68
C THR A 157 15.56 -7.50 12.41
N LEU A 158 16.89 -7.41 12.48
CA LEU A 158 17.82 -8.51 12.18
C LEU A 158 18.70 -8.80 13.41
N PRO A 159 18.34 -9.76 14.29
CA PRO A 159 19.08 -10.02 15.52
C PRO A 159 20.44 -10.70 15.23
N PRO A 160 21.58 -10.17 15.74
CA PRO A 160 22.89 -10.80 15.55
C PRO A 160 22.93 -12.24 16.09
N ARG A 161 23.63 -13.14 15.40
CA ARG A 161 23.81 -14.55 15.79
C ARG A 161 25.22 -15.03 15.48
N THR A 162 25.70 -16.05 16.18
CA THR A 162 26.97 -16.71 15.85
C THR A 162 26.85 -17.59 14.62
N ASP A 163 25.73 -18.32 14.48
CA ASP A 163 25.39 -19.13 13.31
C ASP A 163 23.88 -19.10 13.03
N ILE A 164 23.50 -19.57 11.86
CA ILE A 164 22.11 -19.86 11.52
C ILE A 164 21.66 -21.19 12.16
N VAL A 165 20.36 -21.46 12.13
CA VAL A 165 19.80 -22.67 12.76
C VAL A 165 19.86 -23.85 11.80
N TRP A 166 20.64 -24.86 12.16
CA TRP A 166 20.79 -26.08 11.35
C TRP A 166 20.02 -27.27 11.87
N ALA A 167 19.76 -27.34 13.18
CA ALA A 167 19.07 -28.47 13.81
C ALA A 167 17.56 -28.25 13.80
N ASP A 168 16.81 -29.35 13.70
CA ASP A 168 15.35 -29.38 13.85
C ASP A 168 14.57 -28.43 12.93
N VAL A 169 15.11 -28.17 11.73
CA VAL A 169 14.44 -27.38 10.70
C VAL A 169 13.55 -28.29 9.88
N ALA A 170 12.24 -28.11 10.01
CA ALA A 170 11.21 -28.76 9.22
C ALA A 170 9.95 -27.89 9.20
N LEU A 171 9.68 -27.24 8.08
CA LEU A 171 8.51 -26.38 7.86
C LEU A 171 8.03 -26.54 6.42
N SER A 172 6.74 -26.78 6.22
CA SER A 172 6.11 -26.69 4.90
C SER A 172 4.88 -25.80 5.00
N GLU A 173 4.78 -24.82 4.11
CA GLU A 173 3.66 -23.87 4.09
C GLU A 173 3.18 -23.67 2.65
N THR A 174 1.87 -23.51 2.47
CA THR A 174 1.22 -23.24 1.18
C THR A 174 0.16 -22.15 1.40
N PRO A 175 0.02 -21.16 0.51
CA PRO A 175 -0.97 -20.11 0.69
C PRO A 175 -2.39 -20.62 0.45
N ARG A 176 -3.37 -19.97 1.09
CA ARG A 176 -4.80 -20.18 0.79
C ARG A 176 -5.23 -19.64 -0.57
N PHE A 177 -4.65 -18.52 -0.99
CA PHE A 177 -5.09 -17.77 -2.16
C PHE A 177 -4.01 -17.72 -3.23
N ASP A 178 -4.40 -17.77 -4.49
CA ASP A 178 -3.51 -17.70 -5.65
C ASP A 178 -3.05 -16.26 -5.95
N TYR A 179 -3.90 -15.27 -5.70
CA TYR A 179 -3.60 -13.85 -5.89
C TYR A 179 -3.53 -13.11 -4.56
N ARG A 180 -2.39 -12.51 -4.23
CA ARG A 180 -2.17 -11.82 -2.95
C ARG A 180 -1.44 -10.53 -3.21
N GLY A 181 -2.06 -9.38 -2.95
CA GLY A 181 -1.45 -8.14 -3.41
C GLY A 181 -2.01 -6.84 -2.90
N THR A 182 -1.43 -5.77 -3.43
CA THR A 182 -1.78 -4.38 -3.13
C THR A 182 -2.01 -3.62 -4.43
N ARG A 183 -2.83 -2.57 -4.38
CA ARG A 183 -2.92 -1.57 -5.45
C ARG A 183 -2.49 -0.20 -4.94
N TYR A 184 -1.83 0.55 -5.82
CA TYR A 184 -1.40 1.92 -5.56
C TYR A 184 -2.17 2.92 -6.42
N PHE A 185 -2.45 4.09 -5.85
CA PHE A 185 -3.20 5.18 -6.48
C PHE A 185 -2.35 6.41 -6.84
N ALA A 186 -2.96 7.29 -7.63
CA ALA A 186 -2.36 8.46 -8.24
C ALA A 186 -2.61 9.78 -7.46
N HIS A 187 -2.77 9.70 -6.15
CA HIS A 187 -2.92 10.89 -5.31
C HIS A 187 -1.54 11.51 -4.98
N ARG A 188 -1.54 12.81 -4.66
CA ARG A 188 -0.34 13.63 -4.42
C ARG A 188 -0.53 14.47 -3.18
N SER A 189 0.34 14.29 -2.19
CA SER A 189 0.23 14.91 -0.88
C SER A 189 1.48 14.54 -0.07
N LEU A 190 1.32 13.99 1.12
CA LEU A 190 2.39 13.51 1.99
C LEU A 190 3.11 12.29 1.38
N HIS A 191 4.45 12.36 1.25
CA HIS A 191 5.28 11.36 0.57
C HIS A 191 5.04 9.93 1.07
N ARG A 192 4.93 9.74 2.40
CA ARG A 192 4.69 8.41 3.00
C ARG A 192 3.42 7.78 2.43
N PHE A 193 2.36 8.58 2.29
CA PHE A 193 1.02 8.10 1.97
C PHE A 193 0.72 8.05 0.47
N GLN A 194 1.62 8.58 -0.37
CA GLN A 194 1.32 8.79 -1.79
C GLN A 194 2.37 8.14 -2.71
N ALA A 195 2.07 6.91 -3.14
CA ALA A 195 2.96 6.11 -3.97
C ALA A 195 3.25 6.72 -5.35
N GLU A 196 2.41 7.63 -5.86
CA GLU A 196 2.73 8.33 -7.10
C GLU A 196 4.05 9.11 -7.00
N MET A 197 4.36 9.65 -5.82
CA MET A 197 5.53 10.49 -5.54
C MET A 197 6.79 9.67 -5.18
N TRP A 198 6.71 8.34 -5.18
CA TRP A 198 7.83 7.47 -4.82
C TRP A 198 8.92 7.41 -5.89
N GLY A 199 10.17 7.46 -5.42
CA GLY A 199 11.36 7.28 -6.25
C GLY A 199 11.75 5.80 -6.40
N PRO A 200 12.88 5.52 -7.09
CA PRO A 200 13.36 4.14 -7.27
C PRO A 200 13.55 3.36 -5.97
N GLU A 201 14.12 3.99 -4.94
CA GLU A 201 14.41 3.31 -3.66
C GLU A 201 13.15 2.97 -2.87
N ASP A 202 12.12 3.82 -2.94
CA ASP A 202 10.82 3.57 -2.32
C ASP A 202 10.14 2.36 -2.97
N TRP A 203 10.18 2.29 -4.30
CA TRP A 203 9.60 1.21 -5.09
C TRP A 203 10.32 -0.12 -4.94
N GLU A 204 11.66 -0.13 -4.91
CA GLU A 204 12.43 -1.35 -4.65
C GLU A 204 12.16 -1.87 -3.23
N ARG A 205 12.07 -0.97 -2.24
CA ARG A 205 11.65 -1.28 -0.87
C ARG A 205 10.24 -1.86 -0.81
N GLU A 206 9.30 -1.29 -1.56
CA GLU A 206 7.93 -1.80 -1.63
C GLU A 206 7.88 -3.22 -2.20
N ILE A 207 8.55 -3.47 -3.33
CA ILE A 207 8.60 -4.79 -3.95
C ILE A 207 9.25 -5.82 -3.02
N ASP A 208 10.35 -5.46 -2.37
CA ASP A 208 10.99 -6.36 -1.43
C ASP A 208 10.12 -6.60 -0.19
N TRP A 209 9.38 -5.60 0.28
CA TRP A 209 8.39 -5.76 1.36
C TRP A 209 7.27 -6.72 0.94
N LEU A 210 6.68 -6.58 -0.26
CA LEU A 210 5.66 -7.50 -0.78
C LEU A 210 6.16 -8.95 -0.75
N LEU A 211 7.42 -9.19 -1.13
CA LEU A 211 8.02 -10.53 -1.10
C LEU A 211 8.24 -11.05 0.33
N LYS A 212 8.73 -10.20 1.24
CA LYS A 212 8.84 -10.53 2.67
C LYS A 212 7.47 -10.86 3.28
N LYS A 213 6.39 -10.27 2.74
CA LYS A 213 5.00 -10.53 3.11
C LYS A 213 4.33 -11.66 2.32
N ARG A 214 5.08 -12.33 1.44
CA ARG A 214 4.59 -13.45 0.61
C ARG A 214 3.43 -13.07 -0.31
N MET A 215 3.36 -11.78 -0.66
CA MET A 215 2.48 -11.25 -1.70
C MET A 215 3.13 -11.43 -3.07
N ASN A 216 2.29 -11.54 -4.08
CA ASN A 216 2.66 -12.00 -5.42
C ASN A 216 2.05 -11.16 -6.55
N LEU A 217 1.17 -10.22 -6.22
CA LEU A 217 0.53 -9.29 -7.13
C LEU A 217 0.70 -7.85 -6.62
N PHE A 218 0.95 -6.92 -7.54
CA PHE A 218 0.93 -5.50 -7.24
C PHE A 218 0.40 -4.75 -8.46
N MET A 219 -0.43 -3.75 -8.25
CA MET A 219 -1.07 -3.01 -9.34
C MET A 219 -0.72 -1.53 -9.29
N LEU A 220 -0.10 -1.03 -10.36
CA LEU A 220 0.31 0.36 -10.51
C LEU A 220 -0.74 1.14 -11.29
N ARG A 221 -1.72 1.70 -10.59
CA ARG A 221 -2.64 2.68 -11.17
C ARG A 221 -2.26 4.09 -10.72
N LEU A 222 -0.99 4.40 -10.96
CA LEU A 222 -0.38 5.70 -10.76
C LEU A 222 -0.82 6.64 -11.89
N GLY A 223 -0.55 7.95 -11.73
CA GLY A 223 -0.97 8.97 -12.70
C GLY A 223 -0.30 8.87 -14.06
N LEU A 224 -0.49 9.91 -14.88
CA LEU A 224 0.08 10.04 -16.22
C LEU A 224 1.57 9.63 -16.27
N ASP A 225 1.86 8.67 -17.13
CA ASP A 225 3.20 8.32 -17.60
C ASP A 225 3.25 8.52 -19.12
N ASP A 226 4.31 8.11 -19.79
CA ASP A 226 4.54 8.38 -21.21
C ASP A 226 3.84 7.43 -22.19
N VAL A 227 2.89 6.61 -21.72
CA VAL A 227 2.22 5.57 -22.53
C VAL A 227 1.53 6.16 -23.77
N PHE A 228 0.90 7.33 -23.68
CA PHE A 228 0.27 7.98 -24.83
C PHE A 228 1.30 8.34 -25.92
N GLN A 229 2.46 8.88 -25.53
CA GLN A 229 3.54 9.19 -26.47
C GLN A 229 4.09 7.90 -27.10
N LYS A 230 4.24 6.82 -26.33
CA LYS A 230 4.70 5.50 -26.81
C LYS A 230 3.70 4.80 -27.73
N ALA A 231 2.41 5.03 -27.54
CA ALA A 231 1.35 4.45 -28.38
C ALA A 231 1.13 5.27 -29.67
N PHE A 232 1.26 6.60 -29.59
CA PHE A 232 0.92 7.51 -30.68
C PHE A 232 2.02 8.56 -30.94
N PRO A 233 3.28 8.16 -31.19
CA PRO A 233 4.42 9.08 -31.28
C PRO A 233 4.32 10.10 -32.42
N ASP A 234 3.58 9.77 -33.48
CA ASP A 234 3.41 10.64 -34.65
C ASP A 234 2.48 11.84 -34.38
N CYS A 235 1.68 11.79 -33.31
CA CYS A 235 0.70 12.84 -33.04
C CYS A 235 0.63 13.31 -31.59
N VAL A 236 1.23 12.59 -30.64
CA VAL A 236 1.31 13.01 -29.23
C VAL A 236 2.76 13.29 -28.88
N ALA A 237 3.07 14.54 -28.54
CA ALA A 237 4.38 14.94 -28.05
C ALA A 237 4.53 14.71 -26.53
N TYR A 238 5.77 14.69 -26.05
CA TYR A 238 6.03 14.86 -24.62
C TYR A 238 5.67 16.29 -24.21
N PRO A 239 4.82 16.50 -23.17
CA PRO A 239 4.49 17.83 -22.68
C PRO A 239 5.67 18.47 -21.94
N SER A 240 5.62 19.79 -21.78
CA SER A 240 6.64 20.52 -21.02
C SER A 240 6.77 20.03 -19.58
N ALA A 241 8.01 19.81 -19.13
CA ALA A 241 8.32 19.40 -17.78
C ALA A 241 8.35 20.54 -16.75
N VAL A 242 8.26 21.80 -17.22
CA VAL A 242 8.42 23.00 -16.40
C VAL A 242 7.23 23.97 -16.45
N GLU A 243 6.27 23.70 -17.34
CA GLU A 243 5.04 24.47 -17.46
C GLU A 243 3.86 23.70 -16.85
N LYS A 244 2.70 24.35 -16.79
CA LYS A 244 1.43 23.71 -16.44
C LYS A 244 1.03 22.73 -17.55
N LEU A 245 0.56 21.55 -17.17
CA LEU A 245 0.11 20.55 -18.14
C LEU A 245 -1.14 21.10 -18.89
N PRO A 246 -1.24 20.99 -20.22
CA PRO A 246 -2.38 21.52 -20.97
C PRO A 246 -3.74 20.94 -20.54
N GLU A 247 -3.76 19.68 -20.13
CA GLU A 247 -4.93 18.96 -19.65
C GLU A 247 -5.21 19.14 -18.15
N ALA A 248 -4.41 19.94 -17.44
CA ALA A 248 -4.55 20.10 -15.99
C ALA A 248 -5.92 20.72 -15.62
N GLY A 249 -6.65 20.03 -14.75
CA GLY A 249 -7.85 20.53 -14.10
C GLY A 249 -7.55 21.39 -12.87
N LYS A 250 -8.32 21.17 -11.80
CA LYS A 250 -8.20 21.86 -10.51
C LYS A 250 -8.13 20.85 -9.36
N GLY A 251 -7.54 21.23 -8.23
CA GLY A 251 -7.44 20.35 -7.06
C GLY A 251 -6.67 19.08 -7.39
N PHE A 252 -7.21 17.91 -7.01
CA PHE A 252 -6.61 16.60 -7.33
C PHE A 252 -6.52 16.29 -8.84
N ASP A 253 -7.32 16.99 -9.67
CA ASP A 253 -7.31 16.88 -11.13
C ASP A 253 -6.28 17.81 -11.78
N ASP A 254 -5.58 18.68 -11.01
CA ASP A 254 -4.38 19.33 -11.51
C ASP A 254 -3.23 18.30 -11.54
N ARG A 255 -3.04 17.73 -12.73
CA ARG A 255 -2.02 16.71 -13.01
C ARG A 255 -0.71 17.29 -13.52
N THR A 256 -0.45 18.59 -13.31
CA THR A 256 0.83 19.22 -13.65
C THR A 256 1.99 18.37 -13.14
N LEU A 257 2.95 18.12 -14.03
CA LEU A 257 3.99 17.13 -13.80
C LEU A 257 4.94 17.59 -12.70
N PHE A 258 5.29 16.71 -11.76
CA PHE A 258 6.45 16.96 -10.88
C PHE A 258 7.76 16.53 -11.54
N TRP A 259 7.76 15.46 -12.34
CA TRP A 259 8.89 15.01 -13.15
C TRP A 259 8.47 14.85 -14.61
N PRO A 260 9.41 15.00 -15.57
CA PRO A 260 9.12 14.76 -16.99
C PRO A 260 8.59 13.35 -17.22
N LEU A 261 7.65 13.18 -18.16
CA LEU A 261 7.08 11.87 -18.48
C LEU A 261 8.14 10.88 -18.99
N GLU A 262 9.20 11.37 -19.63
CA GLU A 262 10.37 10.59 -20.05
C GLU A 262 11.03 9.91 -18.84
N TYR A 263 11.26 10.66 -17.77
CA TYR A 263 11.83 10.11 -16.54
C TYR A 263 10.86 9.13 -15.87
N ARG A 264 9.56 9.46 -15.85
CA ARG A 264 8.50 8.57 -15.35
C ARG A 264 8.49 7.22 -16.09
N GLY A 265 8.67 7.23 -17.41
CA GLY A 265 8.82 6.01 -18.23
C GLY A 265 10.06 5.19 -17.86
N VAL A 266 11.21 5.85 -17.63
CA VAL A 266 12.44 5.17 -17.14
C VAL A 266 12.21 4.53 -15.77
N LEU A 267 11.56 5.24 -14.85
CA LEU A 267 11.22 4.72 -13.52
C LEU A 267 10.28 3.51 -13.61
N ARG A 268 9.20 3.60 -14.40
CA ARG A 268 8.25 2.50 -14.60
C ARG A 268 8.93 1.25 -15.18
N LYS A 269 9.81 1.43 -16.17
CA LYS A 269 10.59 0.31 -16.75
C LYS A 269 11.47 -0.37 -15.71
N ARG A 270 12.19 0.40 -14.89
CA ARG A 270 13.03 -0.13 -13.80
C ARG A 270 12.19 -0.91 -12.78
N LEU A 271 11.08 -0.32 -12.35
CA LEU A 271 10.16 -0.88 -11.36
C LEU A 271 9.58 -2.23 -11.82
N LEU A 272 8.99 -2.27 -13.02
CA LEU A 272 8.38 -3.50 -13.54
C LEU A 272 9.43 -4.57 -13.84
N ALA A 273 10.60 -4.21 -14.36
CA ALA A 273 11.70 -5.15 -14.52
C ALA A 273 12.16 -5.73 -13.16
N TYR A 274 12.32 -4.90 -12.13
CA TYR A 274 12.70 -5.34 -10.79
C TYR A 274 11.67 -6.33 -10.20
N ALA A 275 10.38 -6.07 -10.42
CA ALA A 275 9.29 -6.93 -9.99
C ALA A 275 9.25 -8.26 -10.75
N PHE A 276 9.37 -8.24 -12.08
CA PHE A 276 9.37 -9.46 -12.90
C PHE A 276 10.59 -10.33 -12.68
N GLU A 277 11.77 -9.76 -12.41
CA GLU A 277 12.96 -10.53 -12.00
C GLU A 277 12.72 -11.33 -10.70
N ARG A 278 11.84 -10.83 -9.83
CA ARG A 278 11.38 -11.48 -8.59
C ARG A 278 10.13 -12.33 -8.79
N ASP A 279 9.69 -12.50 -10.04
CA ASP A 279 8.49 -13.23 -10.40
C ASP A 279 7.29 -12.63 -9.65
N LEU A 280 7.02 -11.33 -9.75
CA LEU A 280 5.74 -10.73 -9.30
C LEU A 280 4.77 -10.57 -10.48
N MET A 281 3.47 -10.52 -10.18
CA MET A 281 2.42 -10.24 -11.14
C MET A 281 2.03 -8.77 -11.12
N HIS A 282 1.83 -8.20 -12.31
CA HIS A 282 1.27 -6.89 -12.52
C HIS A 282 0.17 -6.99 -13.57
N PRO A 283 -1.08 -6.60 -13.29
CA PRO A 283 -2.14 -6.63 -14.28
C PRO A 283 -2.05 -5.43 -15.24
N GLU A 284 -2.33 -5.67 -16.52
CA GLU A 284 -2.30 -4.67 -17.59
C GLU A 284 -3.69 -4.03 -17.78
N ASP A 285 -3.79 -2.70 -17.70
CA ASP A 285 -5.06 -2.00 -17.94
C ASP A 285 -5.54 -2.19 -19.39
N CYS A 286 -6.82 -2.52 -19.57
CA CYS A 286 -7.49 -2.63 -20.88
C CYS A 286 -7.81 -1.24 -21.43
N GLY A 287 -6.82 -0.64 -22.09
CA GLY A 287 -6.76 0.76 -22.47
C GLY A 287 -6.63 1.71 -21.29
N THR A 288 -6.53 3.01 -21.57
CA THR A 288 -6.64 4.04 -20.52
C THR A 288 -8.10 4.43 -20.35
N MET A 289 -8.87 3.60 -19.64
CA MET A 289 -10.13 4.00 -18.98
C MET A 289 -10.04 5.45 -18.47
N THR A 290 -10.49 6.48 -19.22
CA THR A 290 -10.17 7.89 -18.89
C THR A 290 -10.59 8.20 -17.47
N HIS A 291 -9.77 8.93 -16.74
CA HIS A 291 -9.98 9.28 -15.33
C HIS A 291 -9.25 10.59 -15.01
N TRP A 292 -9.52 11.19 -13.84
CA TRP A 292 -8.82 12.42 -13.40
C TRP A 292 -7.28 12.30 -13.43
N TYR A 293 -6.71 11.12 -13.18
CA TYR A 293 -5.26 10.90 -13.23
C TYR A 293 -4.71 10.36 -14.56
N SER A 294 -5.57 10.16 -15.56
CA SER A 294 -5.22 9.62 -16.89
C SER A 294 -6.04 10.29 -17.99
N ARG A 295 -5.97 11.62 -18.04
CA ARG A 295 -6.64 12.44 -19.06
C ARG A 295 -6.09 12.13 -20.46
N THR A 296 -6.96 12.14 -21.46
CA THR A 296 -6.57 12.03 -22.88
C THR A 296 -5.84 13.31 -23.30
N PRO A 297 -4.63 13.23 -23.87
CA PRO A 297 -3.92 14.40 -24.38
C PRO A 297 -4.72 15.15 -25.45
N LEU A 298 -4.69 16.48 -25.41
CA LEU A 298 -5.36 17.34 -26.39
C LEU A 298 -4.82 17.11 -27.81
N ASP A 299 -3.53 16.81 -27.93
CA ASP A 299 -2.88 16.43 -29.18
C ASP A 299 -3.55 15.21 -29.83
N PHE A 300 -3.82 14.18 -29.04
CA PHE A 300 -4.52 12.98 -29.50
C PHE A 300 -5.95 13.32 -29.95
N LEU A 301 -6.69 14.10 -29.14
CA LEU A 301 -8.06 14.50 -29.48
C LEU A 301 -8.13 15.29 -30.80
N ARG A 302 -7.16 16.19 -31.03
CA ARG A 302 -7.06 16.95 -32.29
C ARG A 302 -6.73 16.07 -33.49
N ALA A 303 -5.80 15.13 -33.33
CA ALA A 303 -5.29 14.32 -34.43
C ALA A 303 -6.22 13.15 -34.80
N LYS A 304 -6.86 12.53 -33.82
CA LYS A 304 -7.68 11.32 -34.01
C LYS A 304 -9.19 11.58 -34.00
N THR A 305 -9.62 12.70 -33.40
CA THR A 305 -11.03 13.08 -33.27
C THR A 305 -11.93 11.89 -32.86
N PRO A 306 -11.61 11.17 -31.76
CA PRO A 306 -12.34 9.98 -31.37
C PRO A 306 -13.79 10.32 -31.03
N LYS A 307 -14.72 9.42 -31.37
CA LYS A 307 -16.09 9.53 -30.87
C LYS A 307 -16.09 9.32 -29.35
N LEU A 308 -16.73 10.22 -28.61
CA LEU A 308 -16.80 10.18 -27.14
C LEU A 308 -18.20 9.74 -26.69
N LEU A 309 -18.27 8.97 -25.60
CA LEU A 309 -19.54 8.63 -24.96
C LEU A 309 -20.16 9.86 -24.29
N SER A 310 -21.47 10.03 -24.50
CA SER A 310 -22.25 11.06 -23.79
C SER A 310 -22.58 10.57 -22.39
N GLN A 311 -21.90 11.10 -21.39
CA GLN A 311 -22.15 10.77 -19.98
C GLN A 311 -23.24 11.67 -19.37
N ASN A 312 -24.00 11.12 -18.42
CA ASN A 312 -24.98 11.88 -17.62
C ASN A 312 -24.38 12.32 -16.28
N SER A 313 -23.38 11.60 -15.78
CA SER A 313 -22.65 11.97 -14.56
C SER A 313 -21.79 13.23 -14.79
N GLY A 314 -21.73 14.12 -13.78
CA GLY A 314 -20.95 15.35 -13.86
C GLY A 314 -19.43 15.17 -13.73
N ILE A 315 -18.98 14.03 -13.20
CA ILE A 315 -17.55 13.73 -12.97
C ILE A 315 -16.80 13.50 -14.29
N TYR A 316 -15.58 14.01 -14.39
CA TYR A 316 -14.69 13.83 -15.54
C TYR A 316 -15.32 14.23 -16.90
N SER A 317 -16.12 15.30 -16.92
CA SER A 317 -16.94 15.73 -18.07
C SER A 317 -16.22 16.59 -19.11
N GLU A 318 -14.98 16.97 -18.84
CA GLU A 318 -14.11 17.61 -19.83
C GLU A 318 -13.84 16.64 -20.98
N GLN A 319 -13.66 17.14 -22.22
CA GLN A 319 -13.38 16.27 -23.37
C GLN A 319 -12.19 15.32 -23.15
N THR A 320 -11.19 15.74 -22.39
CA THR A 320 -10.01 14.94 -22.00
C THR A 320 -10.35 13.83 -20.99
N GLY A 321 -11.48 13.92 -20.28
CA GLY A 321 -11.99 12.95 -19.32
C GLY A 321 -13.06 12.00 -19.83
N LEU A 322 -13.67 12.29 -20.98
CA LEU A 322 -14.72 11.46 -21.55
C LEU A 322 -14.16 10.16 -22.11
N VAL A 323 -14.92 9.08 -21.90
CA VAL A 323 -14.58 7.75 -22.40
C VAL A 323 -14.81 7.69 -23.91
N TRP A 324 -13.90 7.05 -24.64
CA TRP A 324 -14.04 6.86 -26.09
C TRP A 324 -15.11 5.80 -26.35
N ASP A 325 -16.01 6.07 -27.30
CA ASP A 325 -17.09 5.16 -27.65
C ASP A 325 -16.54 3.96 -28.41
N ILE A 326 -16.32 2.85 -27.69
CA ILE A 326 -15.78 1.62 -28.25
C ILE A 326 -16.78 0.84 -29.11
N ALA A 327 -18.01 1.34 -29.30
CA ALA A 327 -18.86 0.83 -30.38
C ALA A 327 -18.18 1.06 -31.75
N ASP A 328 -17.34 2.09 -31.87
CA ASP A 328 -16.41 2.28 -32.97
C ASP A 328 -15.18 1.38 -32.78
N ASP A 329 -14.87 0.54 -33.76
CA ASP A 329 -13.71 -0.35 -33.74
C ASP A 329 -12.39 0.42 -33.69
N ALA A 330 -12.30 1.60 -34.32
CA ALA A 330 -11.09 2.42 -34.26
C ALA A 330 -10.79 2.91 -32.83
N ASN A 331 -11.84 3.21 -32.05
CA ASN A 331 -11.66 3.58 -30.64
C ASN A 331 -11.25 2.40 -29.77
N LEU A 332 -11.79 1.20 -30.03
CA LEU A 332 -11.35 -0.02 -29.36
C LEU A 332 -9.86 -0.29 -29.65
N ASP A 333 -9.46 -0.20 -30.92
CA ASP A 333 -8.08 -0.39 -31.35
C ASP A 333 -7.15 0.65 -30.72
N ASN A 334 -7.58 1.93 -30.66
CA ASN A 334 -6.81 2.97 -29.98
C ASN A 334 -6.63 2.67 -28.48
N TYR A 335 -7.65 2.16 -27.79
CA TYR A 335 -7.49 1.78 -26.38
C TYR A 335 -6.48 0.64 -26.24
N PHE A 336 -6.60 -0.40 -27.05
CA PHE A 336 -5.67 -1.51 -26.97
C PHE A 336 -4.27 -1.19 -27.52
N ALA A 337 -4.10 -0.15 -28.33
CA ALA A 337 -2.79 0.38 -28.69
C ALA A 337 -2.04 0.92 -27.45
N LEU A 338 -2.74 1.51 -26.48
CA LEU A 338 -2.15 1.95 -25.21
C LEU A 338 -1.73 0.75 -24.36
N THR A 339 -2.58 -0.28 -24.25
CA THR A 339 -2.25 -1.54 -23.58
C THR A 339 -1.04 -2.22 -24.22
N ALA A 340 -1.05 -2.33 -25.56
CA ALA A 340 0.05 -2.92 -26.31
C ALA A 340 1.35 -2.13 -26.14
N ALA A 341 1.28 -0.79 -26.08
CA ALA A 341 2.44 0.05 -25.78
C ALA A 341 2.96 -0.21 -24.36
N HIS A 342 2.10 -0.27 -23.35
CA HIS A 342 2.54 -0.57 -21.99
C HIS A 342 3.19 -1.96 -21.89
N ILE A 343 2.58 -3.00 -22.48
CA ILE A 343 3.16 -4.35 -22.52
C ILE A 343 4.52 -4.36 -23.22
N ARG A 344 4.64 -3.69 -24.37
CA ARG A 344 5.88 -3.67 -25.16
C ARG A 344 7.02 -2.96 -24.43
N GLU A 345 6.74 -1.84 -23.78
CA GLU A 345 7.78 -1.01 -23.17
C GLU A 345 8.14 -1.45 -21.74
N TYR A 346 7.16 -1.94 -20.99
CA TYR A 346 7.26 -2.10 -19.53
C TYR A 346 6.71 -3.42 -18.99
N GLY A 347 5.58 -3.89 -19.50
CA GLY A 347 4.74 -4.92 -18.91
C GLY A 347 4.94 -6.33 -19.48
N GLN A 348 3.94 -7.18 -19.24
CA GLN A 348 3.83 -8.51 -19.86
C GLN A 348 2.35 -8.89 -20.01
N ALA A 349 2.01 -9.66 -21.05
CA ALA A 349 0.66 -10.20 -21.19
C ALA A 349 0.41 -11.35 -20.19
N GLY A 350 -0.86 -11.63 -19.89
CA GLY A 350 -1.28 -12.80 -19.08
C GLY A 350 -2.33 -12.48 -18.02
N LEU A 351 -2.32 -11.24 -17.51
CA LEU A 351 -3.31 -10.75 -16.55
C LEU A 351 -3.67 -9.32 -16.93
N PHE A 352 -4.96 -9.09 -17.19
CA PHE A 352 -5.50 -7.79 -17.55
C PHE A 352 -6.38 -7.26 -16.44
N HIS A 353 -6.64 -5.96 -16.45
CA HIS A 353 -7.56 -5.31 -15.53
C HIS A 353 -8.46 -4.31 -16.28
N THR A 354 -9.69 -4.14 -15.82
CA THR A 354 -10.55 -3.03 -16.23
C THR A 354 -11.39 -2.52 -15.06
N ILE A 355 -11.51 -1.19 -14.96
CA ILE A 355 -12.49 -0.54 -14.07
C ILE A 355 -13.88 -0.34 -14.70
N GLY A 356 -14.10 -0.92 -15.88
CA GLY A 356 -15.40 -0.84 -16.56
C GLY A 356 -15.65 0.54 -17.14
N LEU A 357 -16.53 1.33 -16.51
CA LEU A 357 -16.78 2.73 -16.89
C LEU A 357 -16.56 3.72 -15.74
N ALA A 358 -15.95 3.25 -14.63
CA ALA A 358 -15.42 4.04 -13.52
C ALA A 358 -16.34 5.15 -12.99
N GLU A 359 -17.38 4.77 -12.22
CA GLU A 359 -18.28 5.67 -11.48
C GLU A 359 -19.27 6.46 -12.36
N ARG A 360 -19.32 6.19 -13.67
CA ARG A 360 -20.12 6.95 -14.63
C ARG A 360 -21.43 6.27 -15.00
N THR A 361 -22.42 7.10 -15.32
CA THR A 361 -23.67 6.71 -15.98
C THR A 361 -23.82 7.45 -17.31
N TYR A 362 -24.50 6.84 -18.28
CA TYR A 362 -24.63 7.32 -19.66
C TYR A 362 -26.08 7.41 -20.13
N SER A 363 -27.02 7.12 -19.24
CA SER A 363 -28.45 7.17 -19.48
C SER A 363 -29.19 7.21 -18.16
N ASP A 364 -30.27 7.98 -18.08
CA ASP A 364 -31.19 7.99 -16.94
C ASP A 364 -32.11 6.75 -16.97
N ASP A 365 -32.33 6.17 -18.15
CA ASP A 365 -32.87 4.81 -18.27
C ASP A 365 -31.81 3.80 -17.83
N ARG A 366 -32.03 3.18 -16.67
CA ARG A 366 -31.16 2.16 -16.08
C ARG A 366 -30.93 0.97 -17.00
N GLU A 367 -31.94 0.53 -17.75
CA GLU A 367 -31.80 -0.60 -18.66
C GLU A 367 -30.94 -0.24 -19.87
N ALA A 368 -31.10 0.97 -20.42
CA ALA A 368 -30.19 1.45 -21.46
C ALA A 368 -28.75 1.59 -20.97
N ASN A 369 -28.56 2.14 -19.76
CA ASN A 369 -27.25 2.25 -19.14
C ASN A 369 -26.61 0.86 -18.96
N LEU A 370 -27.35 -0.10 -18.40
CA LEU A 370 -26.86 -1.47 -18.21
C LEU A 370 -26.50 -2.15 -19.55
N ARG A 371 -27.31 -1.99 -20.60
CA ARG A 371 -27.01 -2.54 -21.93
C ARG A 371 -25.67 -2.02 -22.47
N LEU A 372 -25.39 -0.73 -22.31
CA LEU A 372 -24.10 -0.14 -22.69
C LEU A 372 -22.95 -0.73 -21.88
N LYS A 373 -23.06 -0.77 -20.54
CA LYS A 373 -21.99 -1.29 -19.70
C LYS A 373 -21.66 -2.76 -20.00
N LYS A 374 -22.69 -3.59 -20.16
CA LYS A 374 -22.53 -5.00 -20.59
C LYS A 374 -21.92 -5.12 -21.99
N TYR A 375 -22.26 -4.22 -22.90
CA TYR A 375 -21.63 -4.18 -24.23
C TYR A 375 -20.12 -3.90 -24.13
N VAL A 376 -19.72 -2.95 -23.27
CA VAL A 376 -18.31 -2.62 -23.07
C VAL A 376 -17.50 -3.82 -22.59
N TYR A 377 -17.99 -4.55 -21.57
CA TYR A 377 -17.30 -5.74 -21.09
C TYR A 377 -17.19 -6.84 -22.14
N ARG A 378 -18.25 -7.08 -22.94
CA ARG A 378 -18.20 -8.06 -24.02
C ARG A 378 -17.14 -7.73 -25.06
N ARG A 379 -16.99 -6.45 -25.43
CA ARG A 379 -15.96 -6.00 -26.38
C ARG A 379 -14.55 -6.20 -25.83
N ILE A 380 -14.31 -5.84 -24.57
CA ILE A 380 -13.02 -6.03 -23.89
C ILE A 380 -12.68 -7.53 -23.80
N CYS A 381 -13.61 -8.36 -23.29
CA CYS A 381 -13.40 -9.80 -23.13
C CYS A 381 -13.08 -10.47 -24.47
N ARG A 382 -13.86 -10.17 -25.52
CA ARG A 382 -13.62 -10.67 -26.86
C ARG A 382 -12.23 -10.28 -27.38
N TYR A 383 -11.84 -9.01 -27.24
CA TYR A 383 -10.54 -8.54 -27.72
C TYR A 383 -9.38 -9.29 -27.04
N ILE A 384 -9.45 -9.46 -25.72
CA ILE A 384 -8.43 -10.22 -24.96
C ILE A 384 -8.39 -11.67 -25.42
N GLN A 385 -9.54 -12.30 -25.63
CA GLN A 385 -9.60 -13.70 -26.07
C GLN A 385 -8.97 -13.89 -27.46
N GLU A 386 -9.21 -12.96 -28.39
CA GLU A 386 -8.69 -13.02 -29.76
C GLU A 386 -7.19 -12.70 -29.83
N ASN A 387 -6.70 -11.73 -29.05
CA ASN A 387 -5.34 -11.19 -29.18
C ASN A 387 -4.35 -11.68 -28.11
N TYR A 388 -4.84 -12.14 -26.96
CA TYR A 388 -4.05 -12.57 -25.82
C TYR A 388 -4.61 -13.88 -25.21
N PRO A 389 -4.74 -14.96 -26.00
CA PRO A 389 -5.39 -16.19 -25.57
C PRO A 389 -4.73 -16.77 -24.30
N GLY A 390 -5.56 -17.24 -23.37
CA GLY A 390 -5.12 -17.77 -22.07
C GLY A 390 -4.92 -16.72 -20.97
N SER A 391 -5.04 -15.43 -21.30
CA SER A 391 -4.97 -14.36 -20.28
C SER A 391 -6.27 -14.23 -19.50
N ARG A 392 -6.16 -13.88 -18.22
CA ARG A 392 -7.30 -13.60 -17.34
C ARG A 392 -7.60 -12.10 -17.29
N LEU A 393 -8.85 -11.74 -17.01
CA LEU A 393 -9.31 -10.36 -16.81
C LEU A 393 -9.78 -10.16 -15.37
N LEU A 394 -9.16 -9.23 -14.66
CA LEU A 394 -9.62 -8.72 -13.38
C LEU A 394 -10.65 -7.63 -13.61
N LEU A 395 -11.91 -7.92 -13.27
CA LEU A 395 -13.00 -6.96 -13.33
C LEU A 395 -13.15 -6.24 -11.99
N ALA A 396 -12.87 -4.95 -11.96
CA ALA A 396 -13.06 -4.12 -10.78
C ALA A 396 -14.50 -4.07 -10.26
N SER A 397 -14.69 -4.25 -8.96
CA SER A 397 -16.00 -4.01 -8.33
C SER A 397 -16.32 -2.54 -8.08
N TRP A 398 -15.35 -1.62 -8.21
CA TRP A 398 -15.56 -0.20 -7.87
C TRP A 398 -16.77 0.42 -8.60
N ASP A 399 -16.85 0.24 -9.92
CA ASP A 399 -18.00 0.75 -10.69
C ASP A 399 -19.31 0.06 -10.29
N LEU A 400 -19.24 -1.21 -9.89
CA LEU A 400 -20.39 -2.01 -9.41
C LEU A 400 -20.95 -1.44 -8.10
N TYR A 401 -20.06 -1.08 -7.17
CA TYR A 401 -20.43 -0.45 -5.90
C TYR A 401 -21.13 0.91 -6.09
N PHE A 402 -20.66 1.75 -7.01
CA PHE A 402 -21.20 3.11 -7.16
C PHE A 402 -22.43 3.22 -8.05
N THR A 403 -22.50 2.45 -9.13
CA THR A 403 -23.46 2.75 -10.22
C THR A 403 -24.41 1.61 -10.55
N TYR A 404 -24.19 0.42 -9.98
CA TYR A 404 -25.06 -0.73 -10.18
C TYR A 404 -25.88 -1.01 -8.93
N THR A 405 -27.07 -1.55 -9.15
CA THR A 405 -27.85 -2.24 -8.11
C THR A 405 -27.40 -3.69 -7.99
N ASN A 406 -27.73 -4.32 -6.86
CA ASN A 406 -27.48 -5.74 -6.63
C ASN A 406 -28.04 -6.63 -7.77
N ASP A 407 -29.21 -6.32 -8.35
CA ASP A 407 -29.77 -7.09 -9.47
C ASP A 407 -28.96 -6.95 -10.76
N GLU A 408 -28.55 -5.73 -11.09
CA GLU A 408 -27.77 -5.47 -12.30
C GLU A 408 -26.39 -6.12 -12.24
N VAL A 409 -25.76 -6.19 -11.06
CA VAL A 409 -24.51 -6.93 -10.86
C VAL A 409 -24.73 -8.42 -11.16
N ARG A 410 -25.80 -9.04 -10.61
CA ARG A 410 -26.12 -10.45 -10.89
C ARG A 410 -26.33 -10.71 -12.39
N ARG A 411 -27.04 -9.80 -13.06
CA ARG A 411 -27.30 -9.88 -14.52
C ARG A 411 -26.06 -9.63 -15.38
N LEU A 412 -25.06 -8.92 -14.87
CA LEU A 412 -23.75 -8.78 -15.53
C LEU A 412 -22.95 -10.08 -15.35
N LEU A 413 -22.77 -10.54 -14.11
CA LEU A 413 -21.95 -11.72 -13.81
C LEU A 413 -22.48 -13.00 -14.47
N ALA A 414 -23.79 -13.10 -14.72
CA ALA A 414 -24.39 -14.22 -15.45
C ALA A 414 -23.95 -14.32 -16.92
N GLU A 415 -23.44 -13.24 -17.53
CA GLU A 415 -23.00 -13.22 -18.94
C GLU A 415 -21.48 -13.37 -19.13
N LEU A 416 -20.70 -13.22 -18.06
CA LEU A 416 -19.24 -13.24 -18.15
C LEU A 416 -18.70 -14.68 -18.10
N ASP A 417 -17.68 -14.95 -18.91
CA ASP A 417 -16.97 -16.23 -18.88
C ASP A 417 -16.12 -16.35 -17.61
N ARG A 418 -16.45 -17.33 -16.77
CA ARG A 418 -15.76 -17.61 -15.49
C ARG A 418 -14.34 -18.13 -15.70
N GLU A 419 -14.04 -18.69 -16.88
CA GLU A 419 -12.68 -19.09 -17.23
C GLU A 419 -11.83 -17.94 -17.76
N GLN A 420 -12.42 -16.77 -18.02
CA GLN A 420 -11.67 -15.59 -18.42
C GLN A 420 -11.64 -14.54 -17.32
N VAL A 421 -12.79 -14.29 -16.67
CA VAL A 421 -12.99 -13.15 -15.79
C VAL A 421 -12.99 -13.56 -14.31
N ILE A 422 -12.28 -12.78 -13.51
CA ILE A 422 -12.30 -12.85 -12.05
C ILE A 422 -12.84 -11.52 -11.55
N LEU A 423 -13.87 -11.55 -10.70
CA LEU A 423 -14.35 -10.35 -10.02
C LEU A 423 -13.29 -9.92 -9.00
N PHE A 424 -12.66 -8.80 -9.28
CA PHE A 424 -11.69 -8.19 -8.40
C PHE A 424 -12.45 -7.25 -7.45
N ASP A 425 -12.94 -7.79 -6.33
CA ASP A 425 -13.73 -7.00 -5.37
C ASP A 425 -12.84 -6.23 -4.40
N TYR A 426 -12.96 -4.91 -4.38
CA TYR A 426 -12.17 -4.02 -3.52
C TYR A 426 -12.90 -3.68 -2.24
N THR A 427 -14.21 -3.86 -2.26
CA THR A 427 -15.15 -3.24 -1.33
C THR A 427 -15.76 -4.27 -0.39
N SER A 428 -15.09 -5.42 -0.19
CA SER A 428 -15.62 -6.49 0.66
C SER A 428 -15.77 -6.06 2.11
N ASP A 429 -15.06 -5.00 2.53
CA ASP A 429 -15.18 -4.35 3.84
C ASP A 429 -16.22 -3.22 3.88
N SER A 430 -17.02 -3.01 2.82
CA SER A 430 -18.19 -2.13 2.85
C SER A 430 -19.27 -2.67 3.79
N GLN A 431 -19.80 -1.81 4.65
CA GLN A 431 -20.92 -2.13 5.54
C GLN A 431 -22.29 -1.68 5.00
N THR A 432 -22.40 -1.44 3.68
CA THR A 432 -23.67 -1.06 3.03
C THR A 432 -24.34 -2.25 2.34
N GLU A 433 -25.60 -2.08 1.92
CA GLU A 433 -26.35 -3.12 1.21
C GLU A 433 -25.78 -3.47 -0.17
N ASN A 434 -25.09 -2.56 -0.86
CA ASN A 434 -24.51 -2.82 -2.16
C ASN A 434 -23.10 -3.38 -2.01
N SER A 435 -22.98 -4.70 -1.83
CA SER A 435 -21.71 -5.37 -1.57
C SER A 435 -21.69 -6.80 -2.07
N VAL A 436 -20.51 -7.42 -2.06
CA VAL A 436 -20.31 -8.83 -2.46
C VAL A 436 -21.19 -9.82 -1.70
N LEU A 437 -21.63 -9.47 -0.49
CA LEU A 437 -22.60 -10.25 0.30
C LEU A 437 -23.97 -10.37 -0.38
N ASN A 438 -24.32 -9.42 -1.24
CA ASN A 438 -25.62 -9.33 -1.91
C ASN A 438 -25.54 -9.48 -3.43
N TRP A 439 -24.35 -9.51 -4.04
CA TRP A 439 -24.15 -9.67 -5.49
C TRP A 439 -24.26 -11.11 -6.02
N ASP A 440 -24.51 -12.10 -5.15
CA ASP A 440 -24.60 -13.53 -5.53
C ASP A 440 -23.29 -14.07 -6.15
N VAL A 441 -22.15 -13.57 -5.67
CA VAL A 441 -20.81 -13.94 -6.12
C VAL A 441 -20.34 -15.24 -5.45
N MET A 442 -20.53 -15.33 -4.13
CA MET A 442 -19.96 -16.41 -3.31
C MET A 442 -20.49 -17.78 -3.73
N GLY A 443 -19.59 -18.71 -4.01
CA GLY A 443 -19.91 -20.06 -4.52
C GLY A 443 -20.45 -20.10 -5.95
N ARG A 444 -20.46 -18.97 -6.68
CA ARG A 444 -20.98 -18.88 -8.04
C ARG A 444 -20.04 -18.28 -9.07
N PHE A 445 -19.18 -17.32 -8.71
CA PHE A 445 -18.30 -16.63 -9.66
C PHE A 445 -16.89 -16.48 -9.07
N PRO A 446 -15.80 -16.68 -9.85
CA PRO A 446 -14.44 -16.48 -9.36
C PRO A 446 -14.21 -15.05 -8.88
N TRP A 447 -13.68 -14.88 -7.67
CA TRP A 447 -13.52 -13.56 -7.09
C TRP A 447 -12.32 -13.44 -6.17
N ILE A 448 -11.96 -12.19 -5.87
CA ILE A 448 -10.89 -11.82 -4.95
C ILE A 448 -11.52 -11.00 -3.83
N PHE A 449 -11.26 -11.38 -2.58
CA PHE A 449 -11.64 -10.60 -1.41
C PHE A 449 -10.73 -9.39 -1.26
N GLY A 450 -11.30 -8.20 -1.08
CA GLY A 450 -10.54 -6.96 -0.98
C GLY A 450 -10.95 -6.12 0.21
N ILE A 451 -9.96 -5.50 0.84
CA ILE A 451 -10.16 -4.48 1.87
C ILE A 451 -9.87 -3.13 1.23
N PHE A 452 -10.88 -2.26 1.11
CA PHE A 452 -10.68 -0.90 0.63
C PHE A 452 -10.06 -0.02 1.71
N GLN A 453 -10.46 -0.20 2.97
CA GLN A 453 -9.94 0.49 4.15
C GLN A 453 -10.17 2.01 4.19
N ALA A 454 -9.72 2.78 3.20
CA ALA A 454 -9.59 4.23 3.31
C ALA A 454 -9.57 4.96 1.95
N TYR A 455 -10.29 6.09 1.87
CA TYR A 455 -10.12 7.12 0.83
C TYR A 455 -8.90 7.99 1.11
N GLU A 456 -8.39 8.75 0.14
CA GLU A 456 -7.19 9.61 0.29
C GLU A 456 -7.07 10.38 1.63
N PRO A 457 -8.12 11.09 2.12
CA PRO A 457 -7.95 11.95 3.30
C PRO A 457 -7.69 11.16 4.59
N ASN A 458 -7.95 9.86 4.55
CA ASN A 458 -8.14 9.00 5.70
C ASN A 458 -6.86 8.30 6.13
N SER A 459 -5.82 9.08 6.43
CA SER A 459 -4.53 8.55 6.82
C SER A 459 -4.48 7.98 8.23
N GLU A 460 -5.49 8.20 9.07
CA GLU A 460 -5.53 7.71 10.46
C GLU A 460 -5.89 6.23 10.61
N ILE A 461 -5.70 5.70 11.83
CA ILE A 461 -5.99 4.29 12.14
C ILE A 461 -7.52 4.10 12.19
N ARG A 462 -8.01 3.11 11.44
CA ARG A 462 -9.44 2.81 11.26
C ARG A 462 -9.65 1.33 10.97
N ASN A 463 -10.91 0.93 10.78
CA ASN A 463 -11.43 -0.39 10.40
C ASN A 463 -12.20 -1.10 11.54
N ASP A 464 -13.30 -1.71 11.16
CA ASP A 464 -14.05 -2.66 11.98
C ASP A 464 -13.54 -4.08 11.68
N TYR A 465 -12.49 -4.49 12.39
CA TYR A 465 -11.87 -5.80 12.20
C TYR A 465 -12.86 -6.95 12.42
N ALA A 466 -13.81 -6.81 13.34
CA ALA A 466 -14.83 -7.84 13.58
C ALA A 466 -15.77 -8.00 12.36
N PHE A 467 -16.11 -6.92 11.66
CA PHE A 467 -16.83 -7.02 10.39
C PHE A 467 -15.99 -7.70 9.32
N ILE A 468 -14.75 -7.24 9.14
CA ILE A 468 -13.81 -7.77 8.14
C ILE A 468 -13.60 -9.28 8.33
N GLU A 469 -13.38 -9.74 9.57
CA GLU A 469 -13.20 -11.15 9.92
C GLU A 469 -14.40 -12.00 9.50
N ARG A 470 -15.63 -11.54 9.76
CA ARG A 470 -16.86 -12.28 9.36
C ARG A 470 -16.99 -12.44 7.85
N VAL A 471 -16.62 -11.42 7.07
CA VAL A 471 -16.66 -11.51 5.60
C VAL A 471 -15.51 -12.40 5.11
N MET A 472 -14.33 -12.25 5.71
CA MET A 472 -13.14 -13.04 5.39
C MET A 472 -13.33 -14.54 5.68
N GLU A 473 -14.06 -14.92 6.73
CA GLU A 473 -14.43 -16.32 6.99
C GLU A 473 -15.20 -16.93 5.81
N LYS A 474 -16.13 -16.16 5.22
CA LYS A 474 -16.88 -16.60 4.03
C LYS A 474 -15.95 -16.73 2.83
N ALA A 475 -15.08 -15.75 2.61
CA ALA A 475 -14.08 -15.77 1.54
C ALA A 475 -13.17 -17.00 1.63
N LYS A 476 -12.63 -17.30 2.82
CA LYS A 476 -11.73 -18.45 3.02
C LYS A 476 -12.42 -19.80 2.84
N ARG A 477 -13.72 -19.91 3.14
CA ARG A 477 -14.52 -21.12 2.91
C ARG A 477 -14.94 -21.31 1.44
N ASP A 478 -14.99 -20.24 0.66
CA ASP A 478 -15.41 -20.29 -0.73
C ASP A 478 -14.24 -20.71 -1.65
N PRO A 479 -14.30 -21.88 -2.32
CA PRO A 479 -13.26 -22.31 -3.25
C PRO A 479 -13.14 -21.40 -4.49
N LEU A 480 -14.16 -20.60 -4.81
CA LEU A 480 -14.11 -19.61 -5.90
C LEU A 480 -13.53 -18.27 -5.47
N CYS A 481 -13.30 -18.05 -4.17
CA CYS A 481 -12.46 -16.95 -3.71
C CYS A 481 -10.99 -17.33 -3.89
N VAL A 482 -10.38 -16.81 -4.96
CA VAL A 482 -9.02 -17.16 -5.41
C VAL A 482 -7.97 -16.15 -4.99
N GLY A 483 -8.37 -15.04 -4.37
CA GLY A 483 -7.44 -13.98 -4.00
C GLY A 483 -7.78 -13.21 -2.74
N PHE A 484 -6.79 -12.47 -2.25
CA PHE A 484 -6.89 -11.48 -1.20
C PHE A 484 -6.09 -10.23 -1.59
N VAL A 485 -6.69 -9.03 -1.53
CA VAL A 485 -5.95 -7.79 -1.75
C VAL A 485 -6.24 -6.70 -0.72
N LEU A 486 -5.30 -5.78 -0.61
CA LEU A 486 -5.47 -4.52 0.08
C LEU A 486 -5.48 -3.37 -0.93
N TRP A 487 -6.48 -2.51 -0.85
CA TRP A 487 -6.66 -1.39 -1.78
C TRP A 487 -7.22 -0.15 -1.06
N PRO A 488 -6.40 0.55 -0.28
CA PRO A 488 -6.63 1.93 0.09
C PRO A 488 -6.27 2.90 -1.04
N GLU A 489 -6.83 4.11 -0.98
CA GLU A 489 -6.41 5.25 -1.81
C GLU A 489 -5.05 5.85 -1.42
N LEU A 490 -4.51 5.41 -0.30
CA LEU A 490 -3.26 5.88 0.26
C LEU A 490 -2.39 4.70 0.70
N SER A 491 -1.08 4.86 0.62
CA SER A 491 -0.10 3.85 0.99
C SER A 491 0.29 3.95 2.45
N HIS A 492 0.55 2.85 3.15
CA HIS A 492 1.24 2.86 4.46
C HIS A 492 0.66 3.75 5.57
N ALA A 493 -0.66 3.98 5.60
CA ALA A 493 -1.34 4.67 6.70
C ALA A 493 -1.43 3.87 7.99
N ASP A 494 -1.87 2.61 7.90
CA ASP A 494 -2.06 1.74 9.06
C ASP A 494 -1.15 0.52 8.95
N THR A 495 0.01 0.61 9.61
CA THR A 495 1.02 -0.46 9.67
C THR A 495 0.43 -1.78 10.15
N PHE A 496 -0.56 -1.75 11.06
CA PHE A 496 -1.16 -2.98 11.57
C PHE A 496 -2.05 -3.66 10.52
N MET A 497 -2.87 -2.89 9.81
CA MET A 497 -3.70 -3.43 8.73
C MET A 497 -2.85 -4.04 7.62
N LEU A 498 -1.73 -3.42 7.23
CA LEU A 498 -0.81 -3.98 6.23
C LEU A 498 -0.32 -5.38 6.62
N GLU A 499 0.13 -5.51 7.87
CA GLU A 499 0.69 -6.75 8.41
C GLU A 499 -0.40 -7.81 8.64
N TYR A 500 -1.57 -7.37 9.08
CA TYR A 500 -2.76 -8.21 9.28
C TYR A 500 -3.28 -8.77 7.95
N ALA A 501 -3.39 -7.93 6.92
CA ALA A 501 -3.80 -8.30 5.58
C ALA A 501 -2.80 -9.30 4.97
N ALA A 502 -1.50 -9.04 5.08
CA ALA A 502 -0.46 -9.97 4.63
C ALA A 502 -0.56 -11.35 5.28
N ALA A 503 -0.73 -11.39 6.60
CA ALA A 503 -0.84 -12.65 7.34
C ALA A 503 -2.10 -13.44 6.93
N ASN A 504 -3.24 -12.76 6.83
CA ASN A 504 -4.50 -13.39 6.46
C ASN A 504 -4.58 -13.77 4.97
N ALA A 505 -3.88 -13.07 4.08
CA ALA A 505 -3.75 -13.44 2.67
C ALA A 505 -2.99 -14.77 2.49
N TRP A 506 -2.12 -15.14 3.43
CA TRP A 506 -1.42 -16.43 3.41
C TRP A 506 -2.21 -17.55 4.10
N ALA A 507 -2.77 -17.27 5.27
CA ALA A 507 -3.34 -18.28 6.16
C ALA A 507 -4.57 -19.02 5.58
N GLY A 508 -4.71 -20.31 5.91
CA GLY A 508 -5.90 -21.12 5.57
C GLY A 508 -7.16 -20.66 6.30
N GLU A 509 -7.03 -20.34 7.58
CA GLU A 509 -8.09 -19.85 8.44
C GLU A 509 -7.94 -18.35 8.72
N VAL A 510 -8.98 -17.71 9.24
CA VAL A 510 -8.90 -16.33 9.72
C VAL A 510 -8.01 -16.27 10.96
N ILE A 511 -7.06 -15.34 10.94
CA ILE A 511 -6.33 -14.91 12.13
C ILE A 511 -7.06 -13.68 12.65
N ASP A 512 -7.66 -13.77 13.84
CA ASP A 512 -8.37 -12.64 14.45
C ASP A 512 -7.39 -11.54 14.85
N ALA A 513 -7.83 -10.28 14.78
CA ALA A 513 -7.01 -9.11 14.99
C ALA A 513 -6.47 -9.02 16.43
N ARG A 514 -7.22 -9.50 17.43
CA ARG A 514 -6.80 -9.48 18.83
C ARG A 514 -5.65 -10.47 19.05
N ARG A 515 -5.73 -11.68 18.51
CA ARG A 515 -4.63 -12.66 18.52
C ARG A 515 -3.44 -12.19 17.68
N PHE A 516 -3.70 -11.57 16.53
CA PHE A 516 -2.63 -11.04 15.68
C PHE A 516 -1.86 -9.91 16.37
N ALA A 517 -2.52 -9.11 17.22
CA ALA A 517 -1.88 -8.02 17.98
C ALA A 517 -0.70 -8.48 18.83
N GLU A 518 -0.77 -9.65 19.46
CA GLU A 518 0.34 -10.19 20.26
C GLU A 518 1.58 -10.47 19.41
N ASP A 519 1.39 -11.12 18.27
CA ASP A 519 2.47 -11.42 17.32
C ASP A 519 3.06 -10.15 16.71
N PHE A 520 2.19 -9.24 16.27
CA PHE A 520 2.59 -7.94 15.74
C PHE A 520 3.42 -7.17 16.76
N CYS A 521 2.93 -7.00 17.99
CA CYS A 521 3.63 -6.24 19.03
C CYS A 521 4.99 -6.85 19.36
N ARG A 522 5.09 -8.18 19.43
CA ARG A 522 6.37 -8.87 19.69
C ARG A 522 7.40 -8.59 18.60
N ARG A 523 7.01 -8.70 17.33
CA ARG A 523 7.89 -8.47 16.18
C ARG A 523 8.24 -7.00 15.97
N ARG A 524 7.28 -6.11 16.21
CA ARG A 524 7.39 -4.67 15.97
C ARG A 524 8.14 -3.93 17.08
N TYR A 525 7.85 -4.26 18.34
CA TYR A 525 8.29 -3.48 19.50
C TYR A 525 9.34 -4.20 20.37
N GLY A 526 9.58 -5.50 20.16
CA GLY A 526 10.57 -6.27 20.90
C GLY A 526 10.39 -6.17 22.41
N ALA A 527 11.38 -5.62 23.12
CA ALA A 527 11.34 -5.43 24.57
C ALA A 527 10.17 -4.56 25.06
N GLN A 528 9.59 -3.72 24.19
CA GLN A 528 8.45 -2.86 24.52
C GLN A 528 7.09 -3.51 24.20
N SER A 529 7.07 -4.78 23.77
CA SER A 529 5.85 -5.48 23.38
C SER A 529 4.80 -5.53 24.49
N GLU A 530 5.20 -5.81 25.73
CA GLU A 530 4.27 -5.88 26.87
C GLU A 530 3.59 -4.53 27.15
N ALA A 531 4.30 -3.42 26.94
CA ALA A 531 3.76 -2.08 27.10
C ALA A 531 2.83 -1.68 25.94
N MET A 532 3.18 -2.07 24.72
CA MET A 532 2.43 -1.73 23.51
C MET A 532 1.20 -2.61 23.26
N LEU A 533 1.15 -3.83 23.78
CA LEU A 533 0.04 -4.75 23.51
C LEU A 533 -1.32 -4.22 24.03
N PRO A 534 -1.47 -3.79 25.30
CA PRO A 534 -2.70 -3.15 25.76
C PRO A 534 -3.10 -1.92 24.94
N VAL A 535 -2.12 -1.12 24.48
CA VAL A 535 -2.39 0.04 23.60
C VAL A 535 -2.97 -0.42 22.28
N ARG A 536 -2.36 -1.42 21.62
CA ARG A 536 -2.85 -1.97 20.36
C ARG A 536 -4.24 -2.56 20.51
N LEU A 537 -4.50 -3.33 21.56
CA LEU A 537 -5.81 -3.96 21.78
C LEU A 537 -6.92 -2.91 21.96
N ALA A 538 -6.66 -1.83 22.71
CA ALA A 538 -7.61 -0.73 22.82
C ALA A 538 -7.78 0.02 21.48
N MET A 539 -6.72 0.16 20.70
CA MET A 539 -6.80 0.80 19.38
C MET A 539 -7.65 0.02 18.38
N LEU A 540 -7.82 -1.30 18.52
CA LEU A 540 -8.77 -2.07 17.71
C LEU A 540 -10.20 -1.55 17.94
N ASP A 541 -10.58 -1.31 19.20
CA ASP A 541 -11.89 -0.78 19.56
C ASP A 541 -12.03 0.70 19.12
N VAL A 542 -10.96 1.51 19.25
CA VAL A 542 -10.93 2.89 18.75
C VAL A 542 -11.14 2.96 17.24
N SER A 543 -10.46 2.09 16.50
CA SER A 543 -10.48 2.07 15.05
C SER A 543 -11.85 1.67 14.47
N ALA A 544 -12.62 0.86 15.19
CA ALA A 544 -13.93 0.36 14.75
C ALA A 544 -15.02 1.44 14.70
N ALA A 545 -14.82 2.60 15.35
CA ALA A 545 -15.76 3.72 15.26
C ALA A 545 -15.74 4.42 13.90
N SER A 546 -14.73 4.16 13.07
CA SER A 546 -14.60 4.74 11.74
C SER A 546 -14.32 3.71 10.66
N VAL A 547 -15.10 3.80 9.58
CA VAL A 547 -15.02 2.93 8.41
C VAL A 547 -15.26 3.77 7.16
N TRP A 548 -14.72 3.36 6.01
CA TRP A 548 -14.87 4.12 4.77
C TRP A 548 -16.31 4.09 4.20
N SER A 549 -17.06 3.01 4.48
CA SER A 549 -18.41 2.80 3.95
C SER A 549 -19.32 2.14 4.99
N ALA A 550 -20.39 2.86 5.32
CA ALA A 550 -21.46 2.44 6.23
C ALA A 550 -22.72 3.29 5.95
N ASP A 551 -23.86 2.88 6.50
CA ASP A 551 -25.08 3.69 6.49
C ASP A 551 -24.88 5.01 7.26
N ASP A 552 -25.65 6.03 6.88
CA ASP A 552 -25.51 7.36 7.45
C ASP A 552 -25.78 7.39 8.96
N GLY A 553 -24.87 8.04 9.70
CA GLY A 553 -24.93 8.15 11.15
C GLY A 553 -24.46 6.90 11.92
N ALA A 554 -24.24 5.75 11.25
CA ALA A 554 -23.84 4.51 11.92
C ALA A 554 -22.36 4.51 12.36
N ARG A 555 -21.50 5.17 11.58
CA ARG A 555 -20.04 5.25 11.76
C ARG A 555 -19.51 6.58 11.27
N LEU A 556 -18.32 6.96 11.77
CA LEU A 556 -17.59 8.12 11.27
C LEU A 556 -16.87 7.76 9.97
N LYS A 557 -17.26 8.34 8.84
CA LYS A 557 -16.67 8.05 7.51
C LYS A 557 -15.34 8.77 7.26
N THR A 558 -15.20 9.97 7.82
CA THR A 558 -14.02 10.82 7.75
C THR A 558 -13.98 11.73 8.97
N ASP A 559 -12.82 12.25 9.35
CA ASP A 559 -12.75 13.25 10.41
C ASP A 559 -13.32 14.59 9.95
N LEU A 560 -14.10 15.22 10.83
CA LEU A 560 -15.01 16.31 10.46
C LEU A 560 -14.29 17.65 10.30
N PHE A 561 -13.10 17.81 10.88
CA PHE A 561 -12.36 19.07 10.79
C PHE A 561 -11.74 19.30 9.41
N PHE A 562 -11.64 18.27 8.55
CA PHE A 562 -11.13 18.42 7.19
C PHE A 562 -12.00 19.35 6.35
N ASN A 563 -13.33 19.15 6.37
CA ASN A 563 -14.28 19.95 5.62
C ASN A 563 -15.34 20.51 6.57
N ILE A 564 -14.91 21.30 7.56
CA ILE A 564 -15.79 21.69 8.67
C ILE A 564 -17.08 22.36 8.18
N PHE A 565 -17.02 23.21 7.16
CA PHE A 565 -18.21 23.90 6.63
C PHE A 565 -19.25 22.95 6.02
N ASP A 566 -18.84 21.87 5.36
CA ASP A 566 -19.79 20.88 4.79
C ASP A 566 -20.62 20.21 5.89
N HIS A 567 -20.03 20.10 7.09
CA HIS A 567 -20.70 19.56 8.26
C HIS A 567 -21.57 20.57 8.99
N PHE A 568 -21.54 21.86 8.63
CA PHE A 568 -22.45 22.89 9.14
C PHE A 568 -23.35 23.45 8.03
N ALA A 569 -23.48 22.74 6.90
CA ALA A 569 -24.48 23.01 5.88
C ALA A 569 -25.82 22.39 6.30
N PHE A 570 -26.49 22.98 7.31
CA PHE A 570 -27.71 22.42 7.87
C PHE A 570 -28.88 22.45 6.88
N THR A 571 -29.68 21.39 6.89
CA THR A 571 -30.92 21.32 6.11
C THR A 571 -32.12 21.80 6.92
N GLU A 572 -33.14 22.35 6.25
CA GLU A 572 -34.38 22.77 6.91
C GLU A 572 -35.03 21.57 7.62
N GLY A 573 -35.33 21.73 8.92
CA GLY A 573 -35.91 20.66 9.74
C GLY A 573 -34.91 19.64 10.28
N GLU A 574 -33.61 19.86 10.10
CA GLU A 574 -32.58 19.02 10.73
C GLU A 574 -32.63 19.13 12.26
N SER A 575 -32.66 17.99 12.95
CA SER A 575 -32.83 17.92 14.40
C SER A 575 -31.52 17.60 15.12
N ALA A 576 -31.36 18.18 16.32
CA ALA A 576 -30.19 17.94 17.17
C ALA A 576 -29.95 16.45 17.46
N GLY A 577 -31.03 15.69 17.68
CA GLY A 577 -30.96 14.25 18.01
C GLY A 577 -30.39 13.36 16.91
N ARG A 578 -30.25 13.87 15.67
CA ARG A 578 -29.58 13.14 14.57
C ARG A 578 -28.13 12.76 14.91
N TYR A 579 -27.47 13.52 15.78
CA TYR A 579 -26.05 13.31 16.10
C TYR A 579 -25.81 12.47 17.35
N ASP A 580 -26.84 12.25 18.18
CA ASP A 580 -26.71 11.60 19.49
C ASP A 580 -26.03 10.23 19.40
N GLY A 581 -26.45 9.38 18.45
CA GLY A 581 -25.87 8.04 18.29
C GLY A 581 -24.37 8.04 17.93
N LEU A 582 -23.92 9.02 17.13
CA LEU A 582 -22.51 9.13 16.77
C LEU A 582 -21.68 9.74 17.90
N ILE A 583 -22.27 10.69 18.65
CA ILE A 583 -21.67 11.24 19.88
C ILE A 583 -21.47 10.13 20.90
N GLU A 584 -22.52 9.36 21.21
CA GLU A 584 -22.45 8.23 22.15
C GLU A 584 -21.39 7.19 21.72
N LEU A 585 -21.31 6.88 20.43
CA LEU A 585 -20.31 5.97 19.89
C LEU A 585 -18.88 6.49 20.14
N LEU A 586 -18.62 7.76 19.84
CA LEU A 586 -17.28 8.35 20.01
C LEU A 586 -16.94 8.55 21.48
N GLU A 587 -17.87 8.95 22.34
CA GLU A 587 -17.67 9.08 23.79
C GLU A 587 -17.30 7.73 24.41
N LYS A 588 -18.06 6.68 24.10
CA LYS A 588 -17.78 5.32 24.56
C LYS A 588 -16.40 4.85 24.11
N THR A 589 -16.10 5.08 22.83
CA THR A 589 -14.84 4.66 22.22
C THR A 589 -13.63 5.42 22.76
N LEU A 590 -13.78 6.72 23.04
CA LEU A 590 -12.70 7.57 23.55
C LEU A 590 -12.54 7.53 25.08
N ALA A 591 -13.40 6.81 25.80
CA ALA A 591 -13.28 6.63 27.24
C ALA A 591 -11.93 6.05 27.68
N CYS A 592 -11.27 5.25 26.83
CA CYS A 592 -9.95 4.69 27.10
C CYS A 592 -8.78 5.66 26.79
N ALA A 593 -9.01 6.75 26.08
CA ALA A 593 -7.95 7.63 25.56
C ALA A 593 -7.00 8.18 26.65
N PRO A 594 -7.46 8.66 27.83
CA PRO A 594 -6.54 9.11 28.88
C PRO A 594 -5.61 8.01 29.40
N GLY A 595 -6.08 6.75 29.41
CA GLY A 595 -5.25 5.60 29.76
C GLY A 595 -4.22 5.28 28.70
N LEU A 596 -4.59 5.40 27.42
CA LEU A 596 -3.68 5.20 26.29
C LEU A 596 -2.58 6.25 26.27
N GLU A 597 -2.88 7.54 26.44
CA GLU A 597 -1.86 8.59 26.45
C GLU A 597 -0.82 8.37 27.55
N ARG A 598 -1.26 8.04 28.78
CA ARG A 598 -0.35 7.69 29.89
C ARG A 598 0.49 6.44 29.63
N ALA A 599 0.01 5.51 28.82
CA ALA A 599 0.78 4.34 28.41
C ALA A 599 1.83 4.74 27.35
N LEU A 600 1.45 5.55 26.38
CA LEU A 600 2.32 6.05 25.30
C LEU A 600 3.46 6.95 25.82
N GLU A 601 3.22 7.72 26.88
CA GLU A 601 4.26 8.52 27.56
C GLU A 601 5.45 7.70 28.07
N LYS A 602 5.26 6.40 28.31
CA LYS A 602 6.27 5.50 28.86
C LYS A 602 7.05 4.74 27.80
N ILE A 603 6.66 4.87 26.53
CA ILE A 603 7.27 4.17 25.41
C ILE A 603 8.57 4.90 25.01
N ASP A 604 9.66 4.14 24.86
CA ASP A 604 10.92 4.61 24.30
C ASP A 604 10.76 4.82 22.79
N LEU A 605 10.99 6.06 22.38
CA LEU A 605 10.80 6.55 21.01
C LEU A 605 12.13 6.62 20.24
N THR A 606 13.21 6.01 20.74
CA THR A 606 14.52 5.97 20.09
C THR A 606 14.47 5.22 18.75
N ASP A 607 13.63 4.19 18.64
CA ASP A 607 13.36 3.54 17.35
C ASP A 607 12.32 4.37 16.57
N GLU A 608 12.73 4.94 15.44
CA GLU A 608 11.88 5.76 14.56
C GLU A 608 10.60 5.04 14.12
N ARG A 609 10.64 3.71 14.02
CA ARG A 609 9.47 2.88 13.70
C ARG A 609 8.42 2.93 14.82
N VAL A 610 8.88 2.89 16.08
CA VAL A 610 8.03 3.01 17.27
C VAL A 610 7.52 4.43 17.41
N ARG A 611 8.40 5.43 17.20
CA ARG A 611 8.02 6.84 17.18
C ARG A 611 6.89 7.10 16.18
N ARG A 612 6.99 6.58 14.96
CA ARG A 612 5.95 6.68 13.93
C ARG A 612 4.62 6.11 14.43
N ASP A 613 4.62 4.88 14.92
CA ASP A 613 3.40 4.21 15.38
C ASP A 613 2.72 4.98 16.55
N VAL A 614 3.52 5.52 17.49
CA VAL A 614 3.02 6.37 18.59
C VAL A 614 2.41 7.66 18.06
N TRP A 615 3.01 8.29 17.04
CA TRP A 615 2.44 9.48 16.39
C TRP A 615 1.13 9.18 15.67
N ASP A 616 1.06 8.07 14.94
CA ASP A 616 -0.15 7.61 14.25
C ASP A 616 -1.30 7.38 15.25
N ILE A 617 -1.01 6.79 16.41
CA ILE A 617 -1.99 6.59 17.48
C ILE A 617 -2.46 7.94 18.06
N ARG A 618 -1.54 8.82 18.45
CA ARG A 618 -1.87 10.12 19.06
C ARG A 618 -2.71 11.00 18.14
N ARG A 619 -2.32 11.11 16.86
CA ARG A 619 -3.08 11.93 15.90
C ARG A 619 -4.48 11.35 15.63
N THR A 620 -4.61 10.01 15.64
CA THR A 620 -5.90 9.35 15.51
C THR A 620 -6.79 9.70 16.71
N LEU A 621 -6.30 9.52 17.95
CA LEU A 621 -7.05 9.84 19.17
C LEU A 621 -7.49 11.31 19.22
N LEU A 622 -6.58 12.22 18.85
CA LEU A 622 -6.87 13.65 18.85
C LEU A 622 -7.86 14.04 17.75
N GLY A 623 -7.71 13.51 16.53
CA GLY A 623 -8.67 13.76 15.45
C GLY A 623 -10.08 13.27 15.77
N ARG A 624 -10.21 12.08 16.41
CA ARG A 624 -11.52 11.58 16.89
C ARG A 624 -12.12 12.48 17.96
N ARG A 625 -11.30 13.05 18.86
CA ARG A 625 -11.75 14.00 19.88
C ARG A 625 -12.24 15.32 19.28
N ILE A 626 -11.53 15.82 18.27
CA ILE A 626 -11.95 17.01 17.52
C ILE A 626 -13.29 16.74 16.82
N SER A 627 -13.42 15.60 16.13
CA SER A 627 -14.68 15.16 15.50
C SER A 627 -15.83 15.04 16.50
N LEU A 628 -15.60 14.48 17.69
CA LEU A 628 -16.58 14.44 18.77
C LEU A 628 -17.00 15.86 19.21
N THR A 629 -16.03 16.74 19.45
CA THR A 629 -16.30 18.13 19.88
C THR A 629 -17.12 18.87 18.81
N ILE A 630 -16.79 18.67 17.52
CA ILE A 630 -17.57 19.23 16.40
C ILE A 630 -19.01 18.73 16.40
N LEU A 631 -19.25 17.43 16.62
CA LEU A 631 -20.61 16.88 16.72
C LEU A 631 -21.38 17.49 17.90
N GLN A 632 -20.73 17.67 19.05
CA GLN A 632 -21.33 18.30 20.21
C GLN A 632 -21.69 19.77 19.93
N ILE A 633 -20.84 20.53 19.22
CA ILE A 633 -21.15 21.89 18.77
C ILE A 633 -22.38 21.89 17.86
N ARG A 634 -22.44 20.98 16.86
CA ARG A 634 -23.58 20.87 15.94
C ARG A 634 -24.88 20.59 16.69
N ARG A 635 -24.85 19.61 17.61
CA ARG A 635 -26.00 19.26 18.43
C ARG A 635 -26.46 20.43 19.29
N ALA A 636 -25.55 21.07 20.02
CA ALA A 636 -25.85 22.19 20.90
C ALA A 636 -26.42 23.38 20.11
N TYR A 637 -25.83 23.70 18.94
CA TYR A 637 -26.32 24.75 18.06
C TYR A 637 -27.77 24.50 17.61
N LEU A 638 -28.09 23.31 17.12
CA LEU A 638 -29.45 22.94 16.71
C LEU A 638 -30.45 22.90 17.88
N ALA A 639 -29.99 22.57 19.09
CA ALA A 639 -30.80 22.56 20.30
C ALA A 639 -31.00 23.94 20.93
N GLY A 640 -30.28 24.97 20.46
CA GLY A 640 -30.25 26.29 21.10
C GLY A 640 -29.54 26.28 22.47
N GLU A 641 -28.65 25.32 22.69
CA GLU A 641 -27.83 25.18 23.90
C GLU A 641 -26.54 26.03 23.79
N ALA A 642 -25.89 26.30 24.92
CA ALA A 642 -24.61 27.03 24.93
C ALA A 642 -23.47 26.15 24.39
N PHE A 643 -22.68 26.69 23.45
CA PHE A 643 -21.60 25.95 22.78
C PHE A 643 -20.24 26.66 22.79
N ASP A 644 -20.11 27.85 23.39
CA ASP A 644 -18.87 28.65 23.33
C ASP A 644 -17.66 27.91 23.91
N ALA A 645 -17.82 27.23 25.05
CA ALA A 645 -16.76 26.44 25.65
C ALA A 645 -16.33 25.25 24.76
N LEU A 646 -17.26 24.69 23.97
CA LEU A 646 -16.95 23.64 23.01
C LEU A 646 -16.13 24.19 21.83
N CYS A 647 -16.47 25.38 21.34
CA CYS A 647 -15.70 26.08 20.30
C CYS A 647 -14.27 26.38 20.76
N GLU A 648 -14.09 26.89 21.97
CA GLU A 648 -12.75 27.13 22.56
C GLU A 648 -11.96 25.83 22.67
N SER A 649 -12.58 24.78 23.22
CA SER A 649 -11.92 23.47 23.32
C SER A 649 -11.56 22.87 21.96
N CYS A 650 -12.41 23.04 20.94
CA CYS A 650 -12.12 22.55 19.58
C CYS A 650 -10.89 23.23 18.98
N LEU A 651 -10.73 24.55 19.20
CA LEU A 651 -9.56 25.30 18.76
C LEU A 651 -8.29 24.81 19.47
N GLU A 652 -8.33 24.67 20.80
CA GLU A 652 -7.19 24.16 21.59
C GLU A 652 -6.76 22.76 21.14
N GLN A 653 -7.73 21.86 20.91
CA GLN A 653 -7.45 20.51 20.41
C GLN A 653 -6.82 20.53 19.01
N THR A 654 -7.28 21.42 18.13
CA THR A 654 -6.74 21.56 16.77
C THR A 654 -5.35 22.20 16.78
N GLU A 655 -5.07 23.14 17.68
CA GLU A 655 -3.72 23.67 17.93
C GLU A 655 -2.76 22.57 18.44
N ALA A 656 -3.23 21.72 19.37
CA ALA A 656 -2.47 20.55 19.81
C ALA A 656 -2.20 19.57 18.66
N LEU A 657 -3.16 19.38 17.75
CA LEU A 657 -2.99 18.52 16.57
C LEU A 657 -1.93 19.10 15.63
N GLN A 658 -1.97 20.40 15.37
CA GLN A 658 -0.97 21.10 14.58
C GLN A 658 0.44 20.90 15.16
N GLY A 659 0.61 21.08 16.47
CA GLY A 659 1.89 20.89 17.16
C GLY A 659 2.39 19.44 17.07
N LEU A 660 1.49 18.46 17.21
CA LEU A 660 1.83 17.04 17.08
C LEU A 660 2.31 16.70 15.65
N LEU A 661 1.58 17.15 14.63
CA LEU A 661 1.91 16.88 13.23
C LEU A 661 3.22 17.55 12.82
N ALA A 662 3.44 18.80 13.24
CA ALA A 662 4.66 19.56 12.93
C ALA A 662 5.94 18.91 13.50
N ALA A 663 5.82 18.05 14.50
CA ALA A 663 6.94 17.35 15.12
C ALA A 663 7.41 16.09 14.35
N HIS A 664 6.83 15.77 13.20
CA HIS A 664 7.17 14.58 12.43
C HIS A 664 7.08 14.82 10.91
N SER A 665 8.16 14.50 10.18
CA SER A 665 8.31 14.81 8.75
C SER A 665 7.30 14.12 7.84
N ASP A 666 6.83 12.93 8.22
CA ASP A 666 5.75 12.22 7.49
C ASP A 666 4.47 13.05 7.31
N TYR A 667 4.23 14.08 8.12
CA TYR A 667 3.03 14.96 8.05
C TYR A 667 3.31 16.37 7.51
N SER A 668 4.46 16.57 6.86
CA SER A 668 4.84 17.86 6.28
C SER A 668 4.86 17.81 4.76
N LEU A 669 4.11 18.71 4.13
CA LEU A 669 4.19 18.95 2.69
C LEU A 669 5.58 19.46 2.29
N ARG A 670 6.21 20.30 3.12
CA ARG A 670 7.59 20.76 2.89
C ARG A 670 8.55 19.58 2.81
N ALA A 671 8.52 18.68 3.80
CA ALA A 671 9.38 17.49 3.81
C ALA A 671 9.14 16.59 2.58
N SER A 672 7.87 16.46 2.16
CA SER A 672 7.48 15.68 0.98
C SER A 672 8.03 16.30 -0.31
N LEU A 673 7.94 17.62 -0.46
CA LEU A 673 8.49 18.35 -1.61
C LEU A 673 10.03 18.27 -1.66
N GLU A 674 10.70 18.43 -0.52
CA GLU A 674 12.16 18.33 -0.46
C GLU A 674 12.65 16.92 -0.82
N ARG A 675 11.93 15.88 -0.41
CA ARG A 675 12.23 14.50 -0.80
C ARG A 675 12.09 14.27 -2.31
N LEU A 676 11.06 14.83 -2.95
CA LEU A 676 10.94 14.73 -4.40
C LEU A 676 12.13 15.36 -5.14
N LYS A 677 12.64 16.49 -4.63
CA LYS A 677 13.79 17.20 -5.21
C LYS A 677 15.09 16.40 -5.14
N THR A 678 15.24 15.45 -4.21
CA THR A 678 16.45 14.62 -4.13
C THR A 678 16.51 13.54 -5.21
N VAL A 679 15.37 13.18 -5.82
CA VAL A 679 15.28 12.09 -6.80
C VAL A 679 15.54 12.60 -8.22
N ALA A 680 14.88 13.69 -8.62
CA ALA A 680 15.02 14.31 -9.94
C ALA A 680 14.58 15.78 -9.89
N PRO A 681 15.01 16.63 -10.86
CA PRO A 681 14.55 18.01 -10.94
C PRO A 681 13.02 18.10 -10.96
N VAL A 682 12.48 18.88 -10.02
CA VAL A 682 11.03 19.06 -9.86
C VAL A 682 10.55 20.29 -10.63
N ASN A 683 9.40 20.18 -11.29
CA ASN A 683 8.75 21.30 -11.96
C ASN A 683 8.58 22.49 -10.98
N PRO A 684 9.02 23.71 -11.34
CA PRO A 684 8.99 24.86 -10.45
C PRO A 684 7.57 25.27 -10.00
N LEU A 685 6.53 24.89 -10.75
CA LEU A 685 5.13 25.14 -10.40
C LEU A 685 4.55 24.09 -9.46
N PHE A 686 5.25 22.97 -9.25
CA PHE A 686 4.69 21.81 -8.55
C PHE A 686 4.38 22.08 -7.08
N GLU A 687 5.07 23.01 -6.41
CA GLU A 687 4.72 23.35 -5.03
C GLU A 687 3.26 23.83 -4.92
N ARG A 688 2.81 24.68 -5.87
CA ARG A 688 1.42 25.13 -5.90
C ARG A 688 0.48 23.97 -6.19
N THR A 689 0.80 23.15 -7.20
CA THR A 689 0.03 21.95 -7.53
C THR A 689 -0.09 20.99 -6.33
N LEU A 690 0.99 20.76 -5.59
CA LEU A 690 1.00 19.90 -4.41
C LEU A 690 0.06 20.44 -3.32
N LYS A 691 0.08 21.76 -3.06
CA LYS A 691 -0.85 22.40 -2.11
C LYS A 691 -2.29 22.32 -2.58
N GLU A 692 -2.58 22.55 -3.86
CA GLU A 692 -3.95 22.43 -4.41
C GLU A 692 -4.45 20.98 -4.40
N ASN A 693 -3.56 20.00 -4.60
CA ASN A 693 -3.87 18.59 -4.43
C ASN A 693 -4.13 18.24 -2.96
N ALA A 694 -3.41 18.82 -2.00
CA ALA A 694 -3.62 18.57 -0.58
C ALA A 694 -4.83 19.34 0.02
N ASN A 695 -5.12 20.55 -0.47
CA ASN A 695 -6.21 21.41 -0.01
C ASN A 695 -7.30 21.52 -1.09
N ASN A 696 -8.11 20.48 -1.20
CA ASN A 696 -9.36 20.49 -1.96
C ASN A 696 -10.44 19.73 -1.18
N MET A 697 -11.68 19.73 -1.68
CA MET A 697 -12.83 19.13 -0.99
C MET A 697 -12.66 17.63 -0.67
N TYR A 698 -11.75 16.92 -1.36
CA TYR A 698 -11.58 15.49 -1.24
C TYR A 698 -10.32 15.09 -0.43
N CYS A 699 -9.17 15.74 -0.67
CA CYS A 699 -7.87 15.24 -0.21
C CYS A 699 -7.31 15.87 1.10
N ARG A 700 -8.14 16.62 1.82
CA ARG A 700 -7.73 17.25 3.08
C ARG A 700 -7.49 16.17 4.15
N SER A 701 -6.27 16.09 4.66
CA SER A 701 -5.83 15.06 5.62
C SER A 701 -5.00 15.64 6.78
N TYR A 702 -4.36 14.77 7.57
CA TYR A 702 -3.50 15.11 8.71
C TYR A 702 -2.17 15.74 8.27
N ILE A 703 -2.23 16.99 7.81
CA ILE A 703 -1.09 17.75 7.29
C ILE A 703 -0.81 18.93 8.23
N ALA A 704 0.44 19.05 8.67
CA ALA A 704 0.86 20.08 9.62
C ALA A 704 0.57 21.50 9.11
N GLU A 705 0.87 21.74 7.82
CA GLU A 705 0.63 23.04 7.18
C GLU A 705 -0.87 23.33 7.01
N LEU A 706 -1.71 22.33 6.70
CA LEU A 706 -3.17 22.54 6.63
C LEU A 706 -3.77 22.80 8.01
N ALA A 707 -3.32 22.10 9.05
CA ALA A 707 -3.79 22.33 10.41
C ALA A 707 -3.52 23.78 10.86
N ALA A 708 -2.34 24.31 10.55
CA ALA A 708 -1.94 25.67 10.89
C ALA A 708 -2.65 26.74 10.03
N ASP A 709 -2.60 26.60 8.70
CA ASP A 709 -2.91 27.67 7.77
C ASP A 709 -4.32 27.57 7.17
N VAL A 710 -5.03 26.44 7.36
CA VAL A 710 -6.37 26.20 6.79
C VAL A 710 -7.38 25.84 7.90
N TYR A 711 -7.22 24.71 8.58
CA TYR A 711 -8.24 24.20 9.49
C TYR A 711 -8.50 25.13 10.69
N LEU A 712 -7.44 25.64 11.33
CA LEU A 712 -7.60 26.59 12.45
C LEU A 712 -8.28 27.90 12.01
N PRO A 713 -7.85 28.59 10.93
CA PRO A 713 -8.57 29.74 10.41
C PRO A 713 -10.03 29.46 10.05
N GLU A 714 -10.32 28.33 9.38
CA GLU A 714 -11.69 27.95 9.00
C GLU A 714 -12.57 27.69 10.22
N GLN A 715 -12.05 27.03 11.26
CA GLN A 715 -12.75 26.84 12.54
C GLN A 715 -13.07 28.17 13.21
N ARG A 716 -12.12 29.11 13.28
CA ARG A 716 -12.35 30.43 13.87
C ARG A 716 -13.45 31.19 13.13
N LEU A 717 -13.39 31.19 11.80
CA LEU A 717 -14.39 31.81 10.93
C LEU A 717 -15.78 31.21 11.15
N LEU A 718 -15.89 29.88 11.17
CA LEU A 718 -17.15 29.20 11.43
C LEU A 718 -17.71 29.53 12.82
N PHE A 719 -16.88 29.46 13.86
CA PHE A 719 -17.34 29.67 15.23
C PHE A 719 -17.78 31.12 15.49
N GLU A 720 -17.16 32.10 14.82
CA GLU A 720 -17.67 33.47 14.80
C GLU A 720 -19.03 33.58 14.07
N ALA A 721 -19.19 32.90 12.93
CA ALA A 721 -20.44 32.87 12.21
C ALA A 721 -21.58 32.23 13.03
N LEU A 722 -21.32 31.13 13.75
CA LEU A 722 -22.29 30.46 14.62
C LEU A 722 -22.75 31.36 15.78
N ARG A 723 -21.88 32.23 16.32
CA ARG A 723 -22.25 33.17 17.39
C ARG A 723 -23.12 34.32 16.92
N THR A 724 -23.01 34.67 15.64
CA THR A 724 -23.66 35.85 15.05
C THR A 724 -24.95 35.50 14.30
N HIS A 725 -25.18 34.22 14.01
CA HIS A 725 -26.34 33.76 13.24
C HIS A 725 -27.08 32.63 13.97
N SER A 726 -28.40 32.61 13.87
CA SER A 726 -29.27 31.58 14.44
C SER A 726 -30.08 30.84 13.38
N GLY A 727 -30.49 29.61 13.68
CA GLY A 727 -31.33 28.77 12.83
C GLY A 727 -30.56 27.80 11.93
N THR A 728 -31.30 26.97 11.18
CA THR A 728 -30.73 25.98 10.25
C THR A 728 -30.25 26.67 8.96
N LEU A 729 -29.02 27.19 8.99
CA LEU A 729 -28.38 27.88 7.86
C LEU A 729 -27.36 26.97 7.16
N ASP A 730 -27.14 27.23 5.86
CA ASP A 730 -26.01 26.66 5.12
C ASP A 730 -24.75 27.50 5.38
N PHE A 731 -23.98 27.15 6.43
CA PHE A 731 -22.75 27.87 6.77
C PHE A 731 -21.65 27.72 5.73
N ARG A 732 -21.68 26.66 4.91
CA ARG A 732 -20.78 26.52 3.76
C ARG A 732 -21.08 27.58 2.71
N ALA A 733 -22.35 27.86 2.42
CA ALA A 733 -22.71 28.96 1.54
C ALA A 733 -22.35 30.33 2.14
N LEU A 734 -22.61 30.52 3.44
CA LEU A 734 -22.37 31.77 4.16
C LEU A 734 -20.88 32.15 4.19
N CYS A 735 -20.01 31.21 4.57
CA CYS A 735 -18.57 31.45 4.76
C CYS A 735 -17.74 31.23 3.49
N LYS A 736 -18.37 30.96 2.34
CA LYS A 736 -17.69 30.49 1.11
C LYS A 736 -16.57 31.43 0.64
N ALA A 737 -16.83 32.75 0.65
CA ALA A 737 -15.88 33.73 0.14
C ALA A 737 -14.64 33.82 1.04
N ASP A 738 -14.84 33.90 2.36
CA ASP A 738 -13.76 34.02 3.34
C ASP A 738 -12.94 32.72 3.44
N ALA A 739 -13.60 31.55 3.33
CA ALA A 739 -12.92 30.25 3.26
C ALA A 739 -12.04 30.12 1.99
N ALA A 740 -12.49 30.69 0.86
CA ALA A 740 -11.68 30.76 -0.34
C ALA A 740 -10.45 31.66 -0.16
N GLU A 741 -10.58 32.79 0.55
CA GLU A 741 -9.43 33.65 0.88
C GLU A 741 -8.41 32.93 1.77
N ILE A 742 -8.86 32.16 2.77
CA ILE A 742 -7.99 31.31 3.60
C ILE A 742 -7.16 30.37 2.71
N SER A 743 -7.83 29.66 1.79
CA SER A 743 -7.16 28.74 0.87
C SER A 743 -6.16 29.45 -0.07
N GLU A 744 -6.53 30.60 -0.65
CA GLU A 744 -5.62 31.36 -1.52
C GLU A 744 -4.37 31.88 -0.76
N ARG A 745 -4.53 32.31 0.50
CA ARG A 745 -3.39 32.68 1.36
C ARG A 745 -2.45 31.50 1.59
N PHE A 746 -2.99 30.31 1.83
CA PHE A 746 -2.20 29.09 1.95
C PHE A 746 -1.46 28.76 0.65
N PHE A 747 -2.12 28.84 -0.51
CA PHE A 747 -1.49 28.60 -1.80
C PHE A 747 -0.34 29.57 -2.10
N ALA A 748 -0.50 30.84 -1.73
CA ALA A 748 0.48 31.89 -1.94
C ALA A 748 1.69 31.81 -0.99
N LYS A 749 1.52 31.29 0.23
CA LYS A 749 2.57 31.18 1.26
C LYS A 749 3.55 30.05 0.91
N PRO A 750 4.84 30.29 0.63
CA PRO A 750 5.79 29.23 0.29
C PRO A 750 5.95 28.19 1.41
N LEU A 751 6.14 26.91 1.08
CA LEU A 751 6.40 25.85 2.08
C LEU A 751 7.75 26.02 2.81
N ASN A 752 8.61 26.91 2.35
CA ASN A 752 9.93 27.17 2.95
C ASN A 752 9.88 28.17 4.13
N SER A 753 8.70 28.71 4.47
CA SER A 753 8.51 29.71 5.53
C SER A 753 8.24 29.10 6.90
#